data_AF-A0A942KIT9-F1
#
_entry.id   AF-A0A942KIT9-F1
#
_cell.length_a   1.000
_cell.length_b   1.000
_cell.length_c   1.000
_cell.angle_alpha   90.00
_cell.angle_beta   90.00
_cell.angle_gamma   90.00
#
_symmetry.space_group_name_H-M   'P 1'
#
loop_
_entity.id
_entity.type
_entity.pdbx_description
1 polymer ?
#
loop_
_entity_poly.entity_id
_entity_poly.type
_entity_poly.pdbx_seq_one_letter_code
_entity_poly.pdbx_strand_id
1 'polypeptide(L)'
;MATYLRGFWWKNVLCALLAVIVLTGSAPLPAFAQTNFTFISRGFGHGVGMSQHGARGFAEAGYGYVQILRHYYGSGGTDARTAVSTVLPEPSRDVNLDGAANYDDGGNSGFTRLVWTLRPGHVGSRLAVRAGGLTTTFPDGWSSFTASGSSIIFRAPDGQTRTFTGTVVVWGDGGTPRLTQVSEGTGQYSHRFVRFRGELRLTASAGRIKLINRVNMSEYLYGVVPREMPASWHSEALKAQAIAARSYSWTSGSGELYSTVESQVYGGHSRGENRANTTAHEHSRSNSAVDATRGRVVTHESSTHPNDIARTFYMSTSGGHTENSENVWVSALPHLRGVPDPYEVNAGAARHSWLQQTFTATEVRDRLLSAGASSTLTPNPLTGIEVTRRGVSGRPTEVVLRGGTPSSQTLSRSQVQRLFRNAFGWGDHWFYVNPKTSRIAGSDRFATAVAASTRLFAPPATPGRVPARAAIIVNGHAPVDMLPASSLAGAVGGAPILMVEQGVVPASTAAEIRRLRVSNVIIVGGTGVVSESVEAGLRRIEGVTSVRRLGGSDRFATARDVALEVDRLVHATRVIVVSGESIADGIAAAGFAYAGKLPVILARAGSIPQASRDAVRGIDPQQSLVIGGTGVVGESVASALPGARRIAGGANRFETTTQLARYLVANERFNMGSVYVASGDTFVDALAFGPLTGHNRNPLLFVRSWQLPTETRTELAARATGINRVFIAGGEGALSGWVQGQIEWVLE
;
A
#
# COMPACT_ATOMS: atom_id res chain seq x y z
N MET A 1 -15.76 -13.29 79.09
CA MET A 1 -14.96 -13.98 80.12
C MET A 1 -14.06 -14.95 79.35
N ALA A 2 -12.88 -14.48 78.92
CA ALA A 2 -11.57 -14.99 79.38
C ALA A 2 -11.45 -16.51 79.17
N THR A 3 -10.48 -17.11 78.47
CA THR A 3 -9.09 -16.77 78.22
C THR A 3 -8.53 -17.83 77.24
N TYR A 4 -7.52 -17.45 76.44
CA TYR A 4 -6.37 -18.24 76.01
C TYR A 4 -6.45 -19.78 76.00
N LEU A 5 -6.26 -20.40 74.82
CA LEU A 5 -5.37 -21.55 74.60
C LEU A 5 -5.19 -21.82 73.09
N ARG A 6 -3.93 -22.08 72.70
CA ARG A 6 -3.42 -22.64 71.43
C ARG A 6 -2.72 -21.67 70.48
N GLY A 7 -1.49 -21.33 70.88
CA GLY A 7 -0.39 -21.19 69.94
C GLY A 7 0.12 -22.55 69.44
N PHE A 8 1.01 -22.47 68.46
CA PHE A 8 2.07 -23.45 68.19
C PHE A 8 1.78 -24.66 67.28
N TRP A 9 1.15 -24.49 66.11
CA TRP A 9 1.19 -25.54 65.05
C TRP A 9 1.31 -25.06 63.59
N TRP A 10 1.70 -23.80 63.33
CA TRP A 10 1.68 -23.24 61.96
C TRP A 10 3.02 -22.64 61.49
N LYS A 11 4.16 -23.14 61.98
CA LYS A 11 5.50 -22.72 61.49
C LYS A 11 6.37 -23.81 60.88
N ASN A 12 5.97 -25.09 60.93
CA ASN A 12 6.80 -26.20 60.41
C ASN A 12 6.18 -26.98 59.23
N VAL A 13 5.04 -26.56 58.68
CA VAL A 13 4.46 -27.18 57.46
C VAL A 13 4.72 -26.35 56.19
N LEU A 14 5.08 -25.06 56.31
CA LEU A 14 5.33 -24.20 55.14
C LEU A 14 6.75 -24.31 54.57
N CYS A 15 7.73 -24.83 55.32
CA CYS A 15 9.11 -24.97 54.85
C CYS A 15 9.42 -26.30 54.13
N ALA A 16 8.51 -27.29 54.17
CA ALA A 16 8.70 -28.57 53.49
C ALA A 16 8.07 -28.64 52.09
N LEU A 17 7.26 -27.66 51.69
CA LEU A 17 6.67 -27.54 50.34
C LEU A 17 7.47 -26.62 49.39
N LEU A 18 8.52 -25.97 49.88
CA LEU A 18 9.36 -25.06 49.10
C LEU A 18 10.69 -25.67 48.60
N ALA A 19 10.94 -26.96 48.86
CA ALA A 19 12.21 -27.62 48.51
C ALA A 19 12.09 -28.76 47.48
N VAL A 20 10.94 -28.96 46.82
CA VAL A 20 10.74 -30.00 45.78
C VAL A 20 10.25 -29.42 44.44
N ILE A 21 10.36 -28.10 44.23
CA ILE A 21 10.16 -27.47 42.90
C ILE A 21 11.50 -26.86 42.45
N VAL A 22 12.53 -27.69 42.39
CA VAL A 22 13.75 -27.43 41.65
C VAL A 22 14.10 -28.77 41.02
N LEU A 23 14.10 -28.85 39.68
CA LEU A 23 14.34 -30.03 38.82
C LEU A 23 13.13 -30.75 38.20
N THR A 24 12.11 -30.01 37.76
CA THR A 24 11.40 -30.38 36.53
C THR A 24 11.39 -29.17 35.61
N GLY A 25 11.89 -29.34 34.39
CA GLY A 25 11.90 -28.29 33.39
C GLY A 25 10.48 -27.74 33.25
N SER A 26 10.35 -26.43 33.43
CA SER A 26 9.13 -25.69 33.14
C SER A 26 8.83 -25.87 31.66
N ALA A 27 7.99 -26.86 31.35
CA ALA A 27 7.27 -26.87 30.10
C ALA A 27 6.55 -25.51 30.00
N PRO A 28 6.67 -24.78 28.87
CA PRO A 28 5.97 -23.52 28.72
C PRO A 28 4.48 -23.76 28.96
N LEU A 29 3.85 -22.89 29.77
CA LEU A 29 2.40 -22.87 29.91
C LEU A 29 1.78 -22.92 28.51
N PRO A 30 0.73 -23.74 28.26
CA PRO A 30 0.12 -23.81 26.94
C PRO A 30 -0.36 -22.41 26.58
N ALA A 31 0.18 -21.87 25.48
CA ALA A 31 -0.33 -20.62 24.90
C ALA A 31 -1.84 -20.79 24.72
N PHE A 32 -2.63 -19.87 25.28
CA PHE A 32 -4.08 -19.86 25.08
C PHE A 32 -4.36 -19.96 23.58
N ALA A 33 -5.15 -20.96 23.18
CA ALA A 33 -5.53 -21.15 21.78
C ALA A 33 -6.15 -19.85 21.25
N GLN A 34 -5.60 -19.32 20.17
CA GLN A 34 -6.09 -18.08 19.61
C GLN A 34 -7.49 -18.30 19.03
N THR A 35 -8.47 -17.54 19.51
CA THR A 35 -9.88 -17.70 19.11
C THR A 35 -10.24 -16.88 17.87
N ASN A 36 -9.54 -15.77 17.64
CA ASN A 36 -9.75 -14.86 16.52
C ASN A 36 -8.44 -14.49 15.84
N PHE A 37 -8.47 -14.41 14.52
CA PHE A 37 -7.38 -13.95 13.67
C PHE A 37 -7.80 -12.67 12.95
N THR A 38 -7.02 -11.61 13.11
CA THR A 38 -7.20 -10.38 12.33
C THR A 38 -6.21 -10.37 11.19
N PHE A 39 -6.66 -10.15 9.97
CA PHE A 39 -5.81 -10.02 8.80
C PHE A 39 -5.85 -8.59 8.30
N ILE A 40 -4.71 -8.10 7.81
CA ILE A 40 -4.67 -6.98 6.89
C ILE A 40 -4.15 -7.48 5.54
N SER A 41 -4.87 -7.15 4.46
CA SER A 41 -4.48 -7.54 3.09
C SER A 41 -4.52 -6.35 2.14
N ARG A 42 -3.76 -6.42 1.03
CA ARG A 42 -3.74 -5.38 0.00
C ARG A 42 -3.31 -5.91 -1.37
N GLY A 43 -3.45 -5.07 -2.40
CA GLY A 43 -3.06 -5.41 -3.77
C GLY A 43 -4.14 -6.20 -4.51
N PHE A 44 -4.02 -6.25 -5.83
CA PHE A 44 -4.99 -6.92 -6.70
C PHE A 44 -4.31 -7.45 -7.96
N GLY A 45 -4.24 -8.78 -8.04
CA GLY A 45 -3.59 -9.52 -9.11
C GLY A 45 -2.53 -10.45 -8.56
N HIS A 46 -1.57 -10.81 -9.40
CA HIS A 46 -0.51 -11.77 -9.05
C HIS A 46 0.75 -11.09 -8.48
N GLY A 47 0.84 -9.76 -8.53
CA GLY A 47 1.90 -9.00 -7.88
C GLY A 47 3.27 -8.98 -8.57
N VAL A 48 3.42 -9.50 -9.79
CA VAL A 48 4.72 -9.58 -10.51
C VAL A 48 4.70 -8.66 -11.73
N GLY A 49 5.82 -7.99 -12.03
CA GLY A 49 5.91 -7.10 -13.20
C GLY A 49 5.19 -5.76 -13.01
N MET A 50 4.66 -5.18 -14.08
CA MET A 50 4.17 -3.80 -14.06
C MET A 50 2.81 -3.65 -13.39
N SER A 51 2.71 -2.76 -12.40
CA SER A 51 1.41 -2.30 -11.87
C SER A 51 0.76 -1.34 -12.84
N GLN A 52 -0.51 -1.56 -13.18
CA GLN A 52 -1.27 -0.67 -14.05
C GLN A 52 -1.53 0.68 -13.35
N HIS A 53 -1.96 0.65 -12.09
CA HIS A 53 -2.12 1.86 -11.29
C HIS A 53 -0.77 2.51 -10.94
N GLY A 54 0.27 1.71 -10.71
CA GLY A 54 1.62 2.23 -10.50
C GLY A 54 2.17 2.93 -11.73
N ALA A 55 2.04 2.34 -12.93
CA ALA A 55 2.41 2.97 -14.20
C ALA A 55 1.66 4.29 -14.44
N ARG A 56 0.37 4.36 -14.08
CA ARG A 56 -0.38 5.61 -14.05
C ARG A 56 0.24 6.63 -13.08
N GLY A 57 0.52 6.21 -11.84
CA GLY A 57 1.14 7.08 -10.84
C GLY A 57 2.50 7.62 -11.26
N PHE A 58 3.37 6.77 -11.83
CA PHE A 58 4.65 7.21 -12.39
C PHE A 58 4.45 8.23 -13.52
N ALA A 59 3.51 7.98 -14.42
CA ALA A 59 3.22 8.89 -15.52
C ALA A 59 2.70 10.25 -15.02
N GLU A 60 1.81 10.26 -14.02
CA GLU A 60 1.31 11.47 -13.35
C GLU A 60 2.42 12.21 -12.58
N ALA A 61 3.46 11.50 -12.12
CA ALA A 61 4.66 12.07 -11.53
C ALA A 61 5.70 12.54 -12.57
N GLY A 62 5.39 12.49 -13.88
CA GLY A 62 6.22 13.02 -14.96
C GLY A 62 7.20 12.03 -15.59
N TYR A 63 7.14 10.74 -15.24
CA TYR A 63 8.01 9.71 -15.84
C TYR A 63 7.47 9.28 -17.22
N GLY A 64 8.37 9.18 -18.20
CA GLY A 64 8.04 8.65 -19.53
C GLY A 64 7.93 7.13 -19.55
N TYR A 65 7.25 6.56 -20.54
CA TYR A 65 6.97 5.11 -20.62
C TYR A 65 8.23 4.22 -20.57
N VAL A 66 9.37 4.70 -21.08
CA VAL A 66 10.65 3.96 -21.00
C VAL A 66 11.14 3.85 -19.57
N GLN A 67 11.03 4.93 -18.78
CA GLN A 67 11.43 4.92 -17.37
C GLN A 67 10.51 4.00 -16.56
N ILE A 68 9.20 4.03 -16.85
CA ILE A 68 8.22 3.14 -16.22
C ILE A 68 8.57 1.67 -16.48
N LEU A 69 8.79 1.29 -17.74
CA LEU A 69 9.12 -0.09 -18.09
C LEU A 69 10.45 -0.54 -17.50
N ARG A 70 11.47 0.34 -17.50
CA ARG A 70 12.77 0.05 -16.87
C ARG A 70 12.65 -0.15 -15.36
N HIS A 71 11.76 0.58 -14.69
CA HIS A 71 11.51 0.39 -13.27
C HIS A 71 10.97 -1.02 -12.96
N TYR A 72 9.95 -1.47 -13.69
CA TYR A 72 9.30 -2.76 -13.40
C TYR A 72 10.02 -3.98 -13.99
N TYR A 73 10.75 -3.81 -15.09
CA TYR A 73 11.38 -4.93 -15.80
C TYR A 73 12.91 -4.88 -15.81
N GLY A 74 13.54 -3.83 -15.27
CA GLY A 74 14.98 -3.58 -15.37
C GLY A 74 15.81 -3.70 -14.11
N SER A 75 15.22 -4.10 -12.99
CA SER A 75 15.88 -4.15 -11.67
C SER A 75 16.71 -5.42 -11.40
N GLY A 76 17.03 -6.20 -12.44
CA GLY A 76 17.64 -7.54 -12.34
C GLY A 76 19.16 -7.57 -12.15
N GLY A 77 19.71 -7.03 -11.05
CA GLY A 77 21.11 -7.23 -10.67
C GLY A 77 22.16 -6.70 -11.67
N THR A 78 23.45 -6.84 -11.34
CA THR A 78 24.57 -6.18 -12.04
C THR A 78 24.83 -6.64 -13.48
N ASP A 79 24.22 -7.76 -13.91
CA ASP A 79 24.53 -8.40 -15.20
C ASP A 79 23.37 -8.39 -16.22
N ALA A 80 22.13 -8.07 -15.83
CA ALA A 80 20.99 -8.03 -16.75
C ALA A 80 20.59 -6.59 -17.07
N ARG A 81 20.87 -6.14 -18.30
CA ARG A 81 20.38 -4.86 -18.81
C ARG A 81 19.05 -5.08 -19.51
N THR A 82 17.97 -4.57 -18.93
CA THR A 82 16.68 -4.50 -19.63
C THR A 82 16.62 -3.20 -20.41
N ALA A 83 16.40 -3.32 -21.72
CA ALA A 83 16.20 -2.20 -22.62
C ALA A 83 14.78 -2.22 -23.19
N VAL A 84 14.31 -1.04 -23.60
CA VAL A 84 13.18 -0.97 -24.53
C VAL A 84 13.82 -0.96 -25.92
N SER A 85 13.69 -2.06 -26.65
CA SER A 85 14.44 -2.32 -27.89
C SER A 85 13.83 -1.66 -29.13
N THR A 86 14.60 -1.71 -30.22
CA THR A 86 14.29 -1.25 -31.57
C THR A 86 13.02 -1.88 -32.14
N VAL A 87 12.45 -1.22 -33.14
CA VAL A 87 11.22 -1.63 -33.84
C VAL A 87 11.41 -3.02 -34.47
N LEU A 88 10.70 -4.02 -33.95
CA LEU A 88 10.63 -5.35 -34.53
C LEU A 88 9.48 -5.46 -35.55
N PRO A 89 9.56 -6.38 -36.53
CA PRO A 89 8.42 -6.76 -37.35
C PRO A 89 7.23 -7.16 -36.47
N GLU A 90 6.02 -6.80 -36.88
CA GLU A 90 4.80 -7.12 -36.14
C GLU A 90 4.11 -8.36 -36.72
N PRO A 91 4.37 -9.58 -36.19
CA PRO A 91 3.72 -10.79 -36.68
C PRO A 91 2.23 -10.76 -36.35
N SER A 92 1.45 -11.54 -37.11
CA SER A 92 0.06 -11.81 -36.71
C SER A 92 0.02 -12.64 -35.42
N ARG A 93 -1.04 -12.44 -34.64
CA ARG A 93 -1.37 -13.21 -33.45
C ARG A 93 -2.61 -14.04 -33.69
N ASP A 94 -2.57 -15.29 -33.27
CA ASP A 94 -3.67 -16.23 -33.32
C ASP A 94 -4.32 -16.25 -31.92
N VAL A 95 -5.56 -15.76 -31.82
CA VAL A 95 -6.29 -15.59 -30.55
C VAL A 95 -7.53 -16.47 -30.52
N ASN A 96 -7.62 -17.39 -29.56
CA ASN A 96 -8.80 -18.20 -29.31
C ASN A 96 -9.93 -17.35 -28.73
N LEU A 97 -11.05 -17.31 -29.46
CA LEU A 97 -12.19 -16.45 -29.16
C LEU A 97 -13.25 -17.10 -28.28
N ASP A 98 -13.11 -18.38 -27.94
CA ASP A 98 -14.14 -19.05 -27.17
C ASP A 98 -14.06 -18.72 -25.67
N GLY A 99 -15.04 -17.98 -25.19
CA GLY A 99 -15.21 -17.64 -23.77
C GLY A 99 -15.98 -18.68 -22.96
N ALA A 100 -16.44 -19.79 -23.56
CA ALA A 100 -17.18 -20.86 -22.88
C ALA A 100 -16.28 -21.96 -22.27
N ALA A 101 -14.97 -21.90 -22.50
CA ALA A 101 -14.01 -22.77 -21.82
C ALA A 101 -13.86 -22.30 -20.35
N ASN A 102 -14.62 -22.90 -19.45
CA ASN A 102 -14.25 -22.89 -18.03
C ASN A 102 -12.96 -23.72 -17.87
N TYR A 103 -12.11 -23.31 -16.94
CA TYR A 103 -10.78 -23.87 -16.61
C TYR A 103 -10.74 -25.40 -16.37
N ASP A 104 -11.89 -26.07 -16.20
CA ASP A 104 -12.03 -27.50 -15.93
C ASP A 104 -12.59 -28.32 -17.12
N ASP A 105 -12.42 -27.89 -18.38
CA ASP A 105 -12.99 -28.60 -19.55
C ASP A 105 -12.37 -29.98 -19.86
N GLY A 106 -11.52 -30.51 -18.97
CA GLY A 106 -10.97 -31.87 -19.09
C GLY A 106 -9.94 -32.05 -20.19
N GLY A 107 -9.33 -30.96 -20.69
CA GLY A 107 -8.19 -31.03 -21.62
C GLY A 107 -8.58 -31.00 -23.10
N ASN A 108 -9.74 -30.43 -23.47
CA ASN A 108 -10.22 -30.47 -24.85
C ASN A 108 -9.56 -29.46 -25.82
N SER A 109 -8.37 -28.95 -25.44
CA SER A 109 -7.48 -28.16 -26.31
C SER A 109 -8.14 -26.96 -27.00
N GLY A 110 -9.20 -26.37 -26.44
CA GLY A 110 -9.92 -25.21 -27.01
C GLY A 110 -10.94 -25.54 -28.12
N PHE A 111 -11.33 -26.82 -28.30
CA PHE A 111 -12.43 -27.22 -29.19
C PHE A 111 -13.73 -27.35 -28.40
N THR A 112 -14.61 -26.36 -28.47
CA THR A 112 -15.64 -26.17 -27.43
C THR A 112 -17.07 -26.13 -27.96
N ARG A 113 -17.30 -25.83 -29.25
CA ARG A 113 -18.66 -25.63 -29.79
C ARG A 113 -19.02 -26.51 -30.97
N LEU A 114 -20.30 -26.85 -31.08
CA LEU A 114 -20.86 -27.54 -32.23
C LEU A 114 -21.05 -26.62 -33.44
N VAL A 115 -21.41 -25.35 -33.21
CA VAL A 115 -21.77 -24.40 -34.26
C VAL A 115 -21.17 -23.02 -33.97
N TRP A 116 -20.71 -22.35 -35.02
CA TRP A 116 -20.38 -20.93 -35.03
C TRP A 116 -21.17 -20.19 -36.10
N THR A 117 -21.73 -19.03 -35.75
CA THR A 117 -22.51 -18.20 -36.67
C THR A 117 -21.79 -16.88 -36.96
N LEU A 118 -21.44 -16.66 -38.23
CA LEU A 118 -20.60 -15.54 -38.69
C LEU A 118 -21.29 -14.74 -39.80
N ARG A 119 -20.96 -13.46 -39.94
CA ARG A 119 -21.36 -12.60 -41.07
C ARG A 119 -20.36 -11.46 -41.30
N PRO A 120 -20.43 -10.71 -42.41
CA PRO A 120 -19.57 -9.55 -42.59
C PRO A 120 -19.97 -8.41 -41.63
N GLY A 121 -18.96 -7.68 -41.15
CA GLY A 121 -19.11 -6.71 -40.07
C GLY A 121 -19.81 -5.41 -40.46
N HIS A 122 -19.82 -5.06 -41.75
CA HIS A 122 -20.48 -3.87 -42.29
C HIS A 122 -21.67 -4.25 -43.17
N VAL A 123 -22.69 -3.39 -43.23
CA VAL A 123 -23.86 -3.57 -44.11
C VAL A 123 -23.40 -3.48 -45.57
N GLY A 124 -23.83 -4.43 -46.40
CA GLY A 124 -23.50 -4.46 -47.83
C GLY A 124 -22.12 -5.06 -48.16
N SER A 125 -21.31 -5.41 -47.14
CA SER A 125 -20.08 -6.18 -47.33
C SER A 125 -20.39 -7.67 -47.59
N ARG A 126 -19.40 -8.40 -48.08
CA ARG A 126 -19.48 -9.84 -48.39
C ARG A 126 -18.74 -10.66 -47.35
N LEU A 127 -19.14 -11.92 -47.15
CA LEU A 127 -18.36 -12.87 -46.35
C LEU A 127 -17.45 -13.69 -47.27
N ALA A 128 -16.14 -13.52 -47.16
CA ALA A 128 -15.18 -14.35 -47.87
C ALA A 128 -14.85 -15.59 -47.05
N VAL A 129 -14.87 -16.76 -47.69
CA VAL A 129 -14.53 -18.06 -47.10
C VAL A 129 -13.47 -18.73 -47.98
N ARG A 130 -12.35 -19.09 -47.37
CA ARG A 130 -11.25 -19.82 -48.00
C ARG A 130 -11.08 -21.20 -47.37
N ALA A 131 -11.15 -22.24 -48.20
CA ALA A 131 -10.94 -23.64 -47.80
C ALA A 131 -10.32 -24.41 -48.98
N GLY A 132 -9.38 -25.32 -48.72
CA GLY A 132 -8.74 -26.13 -49.77
C GLY A 132 -8.02 -25.30 -50.86
N GLY A 133 -7.55 -24.09 -50.53
CA GLY A 133 -6.90 -23.18 -51.48
C GLY A 133 -7.84 -22.29 -52.30
N LEU A 134 -9.15 -22.54 -52.29
CA LEU A 134 -10.15 -21.76 -53.02
C LEU A 134 -10.79 -20.70 -52.11
N THR A 135 -10.96 -19.47 -52.60
CA THR A 135 -11.71 -18.40 -51.93
C THR A 135 -13.05 -18.18 -52.64
N THR A 136 -14.16 -18.20 -51.91
CA THR A 136 -15.50 -17.85 -52.40
C THR A 136 -16.08 -16.71 -51.55
N THR A 137 -16.78 -15.76 -52.17
CA THR A 137 -17.47 -14.68 -51.44
C THR A 137 -18.98 -14.85 -51.48
N PHE A 138 -19.63 -14.67 -50.34
CA PHE A 138 -21.07 -14.78 -50.15
C PHE A 138 -21.67 -13.42 -49.86
N PRO A 139 -22.92 -13.16 -50.29
CA PRO A 139 -23.61 -11.90 -49.96
C PRO A 139 -23.77 -11.72 -48.44
N ASP A 140 -24.12 -10.51 -48.05
CA ASP A 140 -24.38 -10.17 -46.66
C ASP A 140 -25.51 -11.02 -46.06
N GLY A 141 -25.22 -11.70 -44.96
CA GLY A 141 -26.18 -12.52 -44.22
C GLY A 141 -25.48 -13.45 -43.23
N TRP A 142 -26.27 -14.09 -42.37
CA TRP A 142 -25.72 -15.05 -41.41
C TRP A 142 -25.34 -16.36 -42.09
N SER A 143 -24.12 -16.81 -41.82
CA SER A 143 -23.63 -18.13 -42.23
C SER A 143 -23.29 -18.95 -41.00
N SER A 144 -23.65 -20.24 -41.01
CA SER A 144 -23.34 -21.16 -39.90
C SER A 144 -22.23 -22.15 -40.30
N PHE A 145 -21.37 -22.46 -39.36
CA PHE A 145 -20.29 -23.43 -39.47
C PHE A 145 -20.53 -24.50 -38.40
N THR A 146 -20.93 -25.70 -38.80
CA THR A 146 -21.32 -26.79 -37.90
C THR A 146 -20.29 -27.92 -37.97
N ALA A 147 -19.82 -28.41 -36.82
CA ALA A 147 -18.92 -29.56 -36.78
C ALA A 147 -19.62 -30.85 -37.19
N SER A 148 -18.92 -31.67 -37.97
CA SER A 148 -19.29 -33.05 -38.29
C SER A 148 -18.02 -33.90 -38.27
N GLY A 149 -17.75 -34.56 -37.14
CA GLY A 149 -16.48 -35.24 -36.90
C GLY A 149 -15.31 -34.24 -36.96
N SER A 150 -14.42 -34.43 -37.93
CA SER A 150 -13.28 -33.54 -38.23
C SER A 150 -13.54 -32.62 -39.43
N SER A 151 -14.78 -32.55 -39.92
CA SER A 151 -15.21 -31.68 -41.03
C SER A 151 -16.08 -30.54 -40.52
N ILE A 152 -16.19 -29.48 -41.33
CA ILE A 152 -17.05 -28.32 -41.08
C ILE A 152 -18.11 -28.23 -42.18
N ILE A 153 -19.37 -28.27 -41.79
CA ILE A 153 -20.52 -28.01 -42.67
C ILE A 153 -20.80 -26.51 -42.63
N PHE A 154 -20.52 -25.83 -43.73
CA PHE A 154 -20.82 -24.42 -43.93
C PHE A 154 -22.19 -24.26 -44.61
N ARG A 155 -23.06 -23.43 -44.04
CA ARG A 155 -24.32 -23.00 -44.65
C ARG A 155 -24.25 -21.51 -44.94
N ALA A 156 -24.38 -21.14 -46.21
CA ALA A 156 -24.42 -19.77 -46.69
C ALA A 156 -25.80 -19.11 -46.40
N PRO A 157 -25.90 -17.77 -46.50
CA PRO A 157 -27.15 -17.07 -46.23
C PRO A 157 -28.30 -17.43 -47.18
N ASP A 158 -27.97 -17.84 -48.40
CA ASP A 158 -28.93 -18.31 -49.42
C ASP A 158 -29.38 -19.77 -49.21
N GLY A 159 -28.89 -20.42 -48.13
CA GLY A 159 -29.22 -21.80 -47.79
C GLY A 159 -28.31 -22.86 -48.41
N GLN A 160 -27.40 -22.49 -49.33
CA GLN A 160 -26.46 -23.45 -49.90
C GLN A 160 -25.52 -24.00 -48.83
N THR A 161 -25.23 -25.30 -48.90
CA THR A 161 -24.38 -25.98 -47.93
C THR A 161 -23.13 -26.54 -48.61
N ARG A 162 -21.97 -26.43 -47.96
CA ARG A 162 -20.69 -26.99 -48.40
C ARG A 162 -19.99 -27.67 -47.23
N THR A 163 -19.29 -28.77 -47.49
CA THR A 163 -18.48 -29.46 -46.48
C THR A 163 -17.01 -29.19 -46.72
N PHE A 164 -16.30 -28.75 -45.69
CA PHE A 164 -14.87 -28.47 -45.72
C PHE A 164 -14.11 -29.38 -44.77
N THR A 165 -12.92 -29.81 -45.19
CA THR A 165 -11.93 -30.49 -44.34
C THR A 165 -10.75 -29.56 -44.08
N GLY A 166 -10.08 -29.75 -42.93
CA GLY A 166 -8.95 -28.90 -42.55
C GLY A 166 -9.37 -27.51 -42.03
N THR A 167 -8.50 -26.51 -42.24
CA THR A 167 -8.75 -25.14 -41.75
C THR A 167 -9.61 -24.34 -42.73
N VAL A 168 -10.71 -23.79 -42.24
CA VAL A 168 -11.56 -22.84 -42.97
C VAL A 168 -11.24 -21.42 -42.49
N VAL A 169 -10.89 -20.53 -43.42
CA VAL A 169 -10.53 -19.13 -43.11
C VAL A 169 -11.64 -18.21 -43.59
N VAL A 170 -12.08 -17.28 -42.75
CA VAL A 170 -13.25 -16.42 -42.98
C VAL A 170 -12.89 -14.97 -42.68
N TRP A 171 -13.28 -14.03 -43.56
CA TRP A 171 -13.16 -12.60 -43.28
C TRP A 171 -14.28 -11.79 -43.94
N GLY A 172 -14.58 -10.62 -43.38
CA GLY A 172 -15.42 -9.62 -44.04
C GLY A 172 -14.70 -8.96 -45.20
N ASP A 173 -15.29 -9.03 -46.38
CA ASP A 173 -14.80 -8.41 -47.61
C ASP A 173 -15.62 -7.15 -47.92
N GLY A 174 -15.01 -5.99 -47.69
CA GLY A 174 -15.64 -4.66 -47.79
C GLY A 174 -15.76 -3.93 -46.45
N GLY A 175 -15.81 -2.59 -46.51
CA GLY A 175 -15.77 -1.69 -45.35
C GLY A 175 -14.36 -1.45 -44.82
N THR A 176 -14.18 -0.33 -44.08
CA THR A 176 -12.89 0.07 -43.51
C THR A 176 -13.05 0.41 -42.03
N PRO A 177 -12.39 -0.30 -41.10
CA PRO A 177 -11.58 -1.51 -41.34
C PRO A 177 -12.44 -2.71 -41.77
N ARG A 178 -11.81 -3.75 -42.34
CA ARG A 178 -12.51 -5.02 -42.62
C ARG A 178 -12.85 -5.71 -41.30
N LEU A 179 -14.12 -6.06 -41.12
CA LEU A 179 -14.62 -6.65 -39.89
C LEU A 179 -15.44 -7.90 -40.17
N THR A 180 -15.34 -8.89 -39.28
CA THR A 180 -16.21 -10.07 -39.26
C THR A 180 -17.00 -10.09 -37.96
N GLN A 181 -18.32 -10.23 -38.04
CA GLN A 181 -19.20 -10.28 -36.86
C GLN A 181 -19.51 -11.73 -36.48
N VAL A 182 -19.30 -12.06 -35.21
CA VAL A 182 -19.60 -13.37 -34.60
C VAL A 182 -20.87 -13.23 -33.76
N SER A 183 -21.89 -14.07 -34.01
CA SER A 183 -23.18 -14.04 -33.27
C SER A 183 -23.17 -14.83 -31.97
N GLU A 184 -22.10 -15.56 -31.70
CA GLU A 184 -21.98 -16.44 -30.55
C GLU A 184 -21.42 -15.70 -29.34
N GLY A 185 -21.65 -16.23 -28.14
CA GLY A 185 -21.05 -15.68 -26.92
C GLY A 185 -19.52 -15.80 -26.95
N THR A 186 -18.81 -14.74 -27.32
CA THR A 186 -17.34 -14.75 -27.54
C THR A 186 -16.59 -13.74 -26.68
N GLY A 187 -15.28 -13.96 -26.53
CA GLY A 187 -14.39 -13.08 -25.77
C GLY A 187 -14.58 -13.20 -24.25
N GLN A 188 -13.97 -12.28 -23.50
CA GLN A 188 -13.88 -12.28 -22.03
C GLN A 188 -15.20 -12.52 -21.28
N TYR A 189 -16.33 -12.05 -21.83
CA TYR A 189 -17.65 -12.12 -21.17
C TYR A 189 -18.68 -12.88 -21.98
N SER A 190 -18.24 -13.70 -22.93
CA SER A 190 -19.14 -14.42 -23.84
C SER A 190 -20.20 -13.50 -24.47
N HIS A 191 -19.77 -12.33 -24.96
CA HIS A 191 -20.67 -11.37 -25.59
C HIS A 191 -21.18 -11.91 -26.92
N ARG A 192 -22.48 -11.76 -27.17
CA ARG A 192 -23.04 -11.95 -28.52
C ARG A 192 -22.71 -10.75 -29.39
N PHE A 193 -22.54 -11.00 -30.68
CA PHE A 193 -22.38 -9.95 -31.71
C PHE A 193 -21.11 -9.11 -31.58
N VAL A 194 -19.97 -9.78 -31.42
CA VAL A 194 -18.66 -9.11 -31.40
C VAL A 194 -18.08 -9.06 -32.81
N ARG A 195 -17.42 -7.95 -33.15
CA ARG A 195 -16.72 -7.75 -34.43
C ARG A 195 -15.21 -7.84 -34.23
N PHE A 196 -14.56 -8.56 -35.13
CA PHE A 196 -13.11 -8.77 -35.11
C PHE A 196 -12.48 -8.27 -36.40
N ARG A 197 -11.26 -7.73 -36.27
CA ARG A 197 -10.36 -7.42 -37.39
C ARG A 197 -9.66 -8.69 -37.87
N GLY A 198 -9.02 -8.63 -39.03
CA GLY A 198 -8.24 -9.73 -39.58
C GLY A 198 -9.10 -10.91 -40.04
N GLU A 199 -8.54 -12.11 -39.94
CA GLU A 199 -9.16 -13.36 -40.38
C GLU A 199 -9.64 -14.19 -39.18
N LEU A 200 -10.72 -14.94 -39.35
CA LEU A 200 -11.17 -15.97 -38.44
C LEU A 200 -10.84 -17.35 -39.04
N ARG A 201 -10.26 -18.25 -38.25
CA ARG A 201 -9.89 -19.60 -38.64
C ARG A 201 -10.69 -20.59 -37.82
N LEU A 202 -11.37 -21.49 -38.52
CA LEU A 202 -12.17 -22.55 -37.95
C LEU A 202 -11.51 -23.89 -38.24
N THR A 203 -11.36 -24.70 -37.20
CA THR A 203 -10.90 -26.10 -37.30
C THR A 203 -11.84 -26.99 -36.50
N ALA A 204 -12.22 -28.14 -37.05
CA ALA A 204 -13.06 -29.12 -36.38
C ALA A 204 -12.24 -30.33 -35.89
N SER A 205 -12.53 -30.81 -34.69
CA SER A 205 -12.01 -32.05 -34.12
C SER A 205 -13.04 -32.63 -33.16
N ALA A 206 -13.22 -33.96 -33.19
CA ALA A 206 -14.14 -34.70 -32.32
C ALA A 206 -15.55 -34.08 -32.23
N GLY A 207 -16.09 -33.59 -33.36
CA GLY A 207 -17.42 -33.00 -33.42
C GLY A 207 -17.54 -31.60 -32.78
N ARG A 208 -16.42 -30.93 -32.48
CA ARG A 208 -16.40 -29.54 -32.00
C ARG A 208 -15.49 -28.66 -32.85
N ILE A 209 -15.74 -27.35 -32.86
CA ILE A 209 -15.01 -26.33 -33.60
C ILE A 209 -14.27 -25.42 -32.63
N LYS A 210 -12.99 -25.18 -32.93
CA LYS A 210 -12.18 -24.09 -32.38
C LYS A 210 -12.24 -22.88 -33.32
N LEU A 211 -12.42 -21.68 -32.77
CA LEU A 211 -12.43 -20.41 -33.51
C LEU A 211 -11.25 -19.52 -33.10
N ILE A 212 -10.33 -19.29 -34.03
CA ILE A 212 -9.13 -18.48 -33.85
C ILE A 212 -9.26 -17.18 -34.64
N ASN A 213 -9.02 -16.03 -34.01
CA ASN A 213 -8.81 -14.77 -34.71
C ASN A 213 -7.33 -14.56 -34.99
N ARG A 214 -6.95 -14.60 -36.27
CA ARG A 214 -5.63 -14.19 -36.74
C ARG A 214 -5.64 -12.71 -37.13
N VAL A 215 -4.93 -11.90 -36.36
CA VAL A 215 -4.95 -10.44 -36.44
C VAL A 215 -3.53 -9.86 -36.36
N ASN A 216 -3.26 -8.72 -37.00
CA ASN A 216 -1.96 -8.07 -36.89
C ASN A 216 -1.72 -7.58 -35.45
N MET A 217 -0.47 -7.57 -34.98
CA MET A 217 -0.11 -7.14 -33.61
C MET A 217 -0.73 -5.80 -33.19
N SER A 218 -0.59 -4.73 -33.97
CA SER A 218 -1.13 -3.42 -33.55
C SER A 218 -2.65 -3.47 -33.41
N GLU A 219 -3.33 -4.15 -34.33
CA GLU A 219 -4.79 -4.32 -34.31
C GLU A 219 -5.27 -5.20 -33.14
N TYR A 220 -4.49 -6.23 -32.79
CA TYR A 220 -4.70 -7.00 -31.58
C TYR A 220 -4.63 -6.09 -30.34
N LEU A 221 -3.60 -5.25 -30.26
CA LEU A 221 -3.39 -4.35 -29.13
C LEU A 221 -4.45 -3.24 -29.02
N TYR A 222 -5.09 -2.82 -30.11
CA TYR A 222 -6.26 -1.94 -30.04
C TYR A 222 -7.41 -2.55 -29.24
N GLY A 223 -7.58 -3.87 -29.31
CA GLY A 223 -8.57 -4.63 -28.54
C GLY A 223 -8.13 -5.01 -27.13
N VAL A 224 -6.83 -4.92 -26.81
CA VAL A 224 -6.27 -5.27 -25.48
C VAL A 224 -6.07 -4.06 -24.59
N VAL A 225 -5.33 -3.05 -25.05
CA VAL A 225 -4.93 -1.90 -24.19
C VAL A 225 -6.11 -1.22 -23.49
N PRO A 226 -7.25 -0.87 -24.16
CA PRO A 226 -8.38 -0.24 -23.49
C PRO A 226 -9.14 -1.16 -22.52
N ARG A 227 -8.87 -2.48 -22.56
CA ARG A 227 -9.42 -3.45 -21.60
C ARG A 227 -8.56 -3.60 -20.36
N GLU A 228 -7.27 -3.31 -20.49
CA GLU A 228 -6.29 -3.37 -19.41
C GLU A 228 -6.16 -2.03 -18.67
N MET A 229 -6.22 -0.92 -19.40
CA MET A 229 -6.16 0.42 -18.85
C MET A 229 -7.27 1.31 -19.42
N PRO A 230 -7.98 2.09 -18.59
CA PRO A 230 -8.90 3.12 -19.06
C PRO A 230 -8.20 4.08 -20.02
N ALA A 231 -8.77 4.28 -21.21
CA ALA A 231 -8.17 5.13 -22.24
C ALA A 231 -8.06 6.61 -21.84
N SER A 232 -8.74 7.04 -20.78
CA SER A 232 -8.62 8.37 -20.17
C SER A 232 -7.33 8.57 -19.37
N TRP A 233 -6.63 7.49 -19.01
CA TRP A 233 -5.39 7.57 -18.25
C TRP A 233 -4.26 8.24 -19.06
N HIS A 234 -3.18 8.59 -18.35
CA HIS A 234 -2.04 9.30 -18.89
C HIS A 234 -1.45 8.55 -20.10
N SER A 235 -1.11 9.29 -21.16
CA SER A 235 -0.64 8.71 -22.44
C SER A 235 0.62 7.85 -22.26
N GLU A 236 1.55 8.27 -21.42
CA GLU A 236 2.76 7.50 -21.09
C GLU A 236 2.46 6.15 -20.40
N ALA A 237 1.42 6.08 -19.56
CA ALA A 237 0.98 4.82 -18.98
C ALA A 237 0.38 3.89 -20.05
N LEU A 238 -0.44 4.43 -20.97
CA LEU A 238 -0.99 3.67 -22.10
C LEU A 238 0.11 3.15 -23.04
N LYS A 239 1.18 3.94 -23.27
CA LYS A 239 2.36 3.51 -24.05
C LYS A 239 3.12 2.40 -23.35
N ALA A 240 3.33 2.49 -22.04
CA ALA A 240 3.94 1.42 -21.25
C ALA A 240 3.11 0.13 -21.33
N GLN A 241 1.79 0.22 -21.15
CA GLN A 241 0.86 -0.91 -21.31
C GLN A 241 0.92 -1.52 -22.71
N ALA A 242 0.96 -0.72 -23.76
CA ALA A 242 1.06 -1.22 -25.13
C ALA A 242 2.33 -2.04 -25.36
N ILE A 243 3.48 -1.57 -24.87
CA ILE A 243 4.77 -2.28 -25.01
C ILE A 243 4.81 -3.55 -24.15
N ALA A 244 4.31 -3.49 -22.90
CA ALA A 244 4.22 -4.66 -22.04
C ALA A 244 3.26 -5.71 -22.62
N ALA A 245 2.11 -5.30 -23.14
CA ALA A 245 1.17 -6.21 -23.80
C ALA A 245 1.77 -6.84 -25.07
N ARG A 246 2.48 -6.04 -25.89
CA ARG A 246 3.18 -6.51 -27.09
C ARG A 246 4.21 -7.58 -26.76
N SER A 247 5.05 -7.34 -25.75
CA SER A 247 6.15 -8.23 -25.35
C SER A 247 5.62 -9.54 -24.73
N TYR A 248 4.53 -9.46 -23.96
CA TYR A 248 3.82 -10.65 -23.46
C TYR A 248 3.33 -11.53 -24.62
N SER A 249 2.62 -10.96 -25.58
CA SER A 249 2.08 -11.70 -26.74
C SER A 249 3.16 -12.37 -27.60
N TRP A 250 4.39 -11.88 -27.54
CA TRP A 250 5.53 -12.47 -28.24
C TRP A 250 6.07 -13.72 -27.55
N THR A 251 6.03 -13.74 -26.23
CA THR A 251 6.68 -14.75 -25.39
C THR A 251 5.70 -15.80 -24.84
N SER A 252 4.42 -15.74 -25.22
CA SER A 252 3.42 -16.76 -24.87
C SER A 252 3.75 -18.08 -25.59
N GLY A 253 4.09 -19.12 -24.80
CA GLY A 253 4.77 -20.33 -25.29
C GLY A 253 3.96 -21.29 -26.16
N SER A 254 2.64 -21.12 -26.29
CA SER A 254 1.73 -21.96 -27.07
C SER A 254 1.59 -21.54 -28.55
N GLY A 255 2.06 -20.35 -28.92
CA GLY A 255 1.74 -19.72 -30.21
C GLY A 255 0.28 -19.23 -30.35
N GLU A 256 -0.64 -19.81 -29.58
CA GLU A 256 -2.07 -19.44 -29.45
C GLU A 256 -2.30 -18.65 -28.15
N LEU A 257 -2.90 -17.46 -28.27
CA LEU A 257 -3.35 -16.63 -27.14
C LEU A 257 -4.83 -16.88 -26.86
N TYR A 258 -5.28 -16.61 -25.63
CA TYR A 258 -6.71 -16.64 -25.27
C TYR A 258 -7.28 -15.23 -25.13
N SER A 259 -8.53 -15.04 -25.51
CA SER A 259 -9.23 -13.73 -25.42
C SER A 259 -9.70 -13.36 -24.00
N THR A 260 -9.48 -14.24 -23.03
CA THR A 260 -9.86 -14.09 -21.62
C THR A 260 -8.65 -13.65 -20.78
N VAL A 261 -8.84 -13.60 -19.45
CA VAL A 261 -7.77 -13.31 -18.48
C VAL A 261 -6.66 -14.37 -18.43
N GLU A 262 -6.82 -15.50 -19.15
CA GLU A 262 -5.78 -16.52 -19.27
C GLU A 262 -4.52 -16.01 -19.97
N SER A 263 -4.68 -15.16 -20.99
CA SER A 263 -3.56 -14.53 -21.68
C SER A 263 -3.61 -13.01 -21.50
N GLN A 264 -4.48 -12.35 -22.27
CA GLN A 264 -4.72 -10.92 -22.20
C GLN A 264 -6.17 -10.69 -22.60
N VAL A 265 -6.81 -9.71 -21.98
CA VAL A 265 -8.21 -9.44 -22.29
C VAL A 265 -8.32 -8.83 -23.69
N TYR A 266 -8.68 -9.66 -24.68
CA TYR A 266 -8.86 -9.21 -26.06
C TYR A 266 -10.35 -9.05 -26.37
N GLY A 267 -10.79 -7.80 -26.51
CA GLY A 267 -12.19 -7.47 -26.78
C GLY A 267 -12.60 -7.57 -28.24
N GLY A 268 -11.66 -7.67 -29.20
CA GLY A 268 -11.96 -7.35 -30.60
C GLY A 268 -12.24 -5.86 -30.82
N HIS A 269 -12.86 -5.52 -31.95
CA HIS A 269 -13.06 -4.12 -32.38
C HIS A 269 -14.24 -3.43 -31.69
N SER A 270 -15.39 -4.12 -31.61
CA SER A 270 -16.65 -3.56 -31.12
C SER A 270 -17.65 -4.65 -30.81
N ARG A 271 -18.66 -4.36 -29.98
CA ARG A 271 -19.87 -5.18 -29.81
C ARG A 271 -21.12 -4.41 -30.21
N GLY A 272 -22.25 -5.08 -30.36
CA GLY A 272 -23.55 -4.41 -30.48
C GLY A 272 -24.65 -5.32 -31.01
N GLU A 273 -25.89 -5.07 -30.62
CA GLU A 273 -27.06 -5.86 -31.01
C GLU A 273 -27.24 -5.92 -32.54
N ASN A 274 -26.84 -4.85 -33.24
CA ASN A 274 -26.85 -4.79 -34.70
C ASN A 274 -25.67 -3.94 -35.23
N ARG A 275 -25.57 -3.76 -36.55
CA ARG A 275 -24.47 -3.01 -37.20
C ARG A 275 -24.58 -1.49 -37.07
N ALA A 276 -25.76 -0.98 -36.76
CA ALA A 276 -25.99 0.45 -36.59
C ALA A 276 -25.78 0.92 -35.13
N ASN A 277 -26.08 0.05 -34.16
CA ASN A 277 -25.91 0.32 -32.73
C ASN A 277 -24.74 -0.49 -32.17
N THR A 278 -23.57 0.15 -32.10
CA THR A 278 -22.32 -0.51 -31.69
C THR A 278 -21.64 0.25 -30.55
N THR A 279 -21.08 -0.50 -29.61
CA THR A 279 -20.15 0.02 -28.61
C THR A 279 -18.74 -0.35 -29.03
N ALA A 280 -17.90 0.65 -29.27
CA ALA A 280 -16.49 0.43 -29.55
C ALA A 280 -15.79 -0.22 -28.36
N HIS A 281 -14.95 -1.21 -28.65
CA HIS A 281 -14.03 -1.78 -27.66
C HIS A 281 -12.65 -1.12 -27.75
N GLU A 282 -12.30 -0.65 -28.96
CA GLU A 282 -11.13 0.18 -29.22
C GLU A 282 -11.38 1.63 -28.79
N HIS A 283 -10.30 2.39 -28.55
CA HIS A 283 -10.38 3.82 -28.25
C HIS A 283 -9.22 4.57 -28.90
N SER A 284 -9.50 5.75 -29.48
CA SER A 284 -8.51 6.54 -30.24
C SER A 284 -7.23 6.85 -29.45
N ARG A 285 -7.37 7.22 -28.17
CA ARG A 285 -6.23 7.48 -27.26
C ARG A 285 -5.33 6.25 -27.03
N SER A 286 -5.90 5.08 -26.77
CA SER A 286 -5.11 3.84 -26.61
C SER A 286 -4.51 3.40 -27.93
N ASN A 287 -5.25 3.53 -29.05
CA ASN A 287 -4.74 3.21 -30.38
C ASN A 287 -3.54 4.10 -30.73
N SER A 288 -3.61 5.41 -30.43
CA SER A 288 -2.50 6.34 -30.62
C SER A 288 -1.25 5.95 -29.82
N ALA A 289 -1.43 5.40 -28.61
CA ALA A 289 -0.31 4.89 -27.80
C ALA A 289 0.30 3.60 -28.36
N VAL A 290 -0.54 2.70 -28.89
CA VAL A 290 -0.10 1.50 -29.61
C VAL A 290 0.70 1.89 -30.85
N ASP A 291 0.20 2.83 -31.64
CA ASP A 291 0.85 3.33 -32.86
C ASP A 291 2.15 4.05 -32.58
N ALA A 292 2.18 4.95 -31.59
CA ALA A 292 3.39 5.68 -31.19
C ALA A 292 4.50 4.75 -30.65
N THR A 293 4.16 3.52 -30.27
CA THR A 293 5.09 2.51 -29.76
C THR A 293 5.22 1.31 -30.69
N ARG A 294 4.77 1.41 -31.94
CA ARG A 294 4.74 0.30 -32.90
C ARG A 294 6.09 -0.43 -32.97
N GLY A 295 6.03 -1.75 -32.92
CA GLY A 295 7.21 -2.64 -32.92
C GLY A 295 8.13 -2.56 -31.70
N ARG A 296 7.89 -1.68 -30.71
CA ARG A 296 8.72 -1.60 -29.50
C ARG A 296 8.32 -2.69 -28.50
N VAL A 297 9.32 -3.39 -27.98
CA VAL A 297 9.18 -4.44 -26.97
C VAL A 297 10.18 -4.22 -25.83
N VAL A 298 9.92 -4.84 -24.68
CA VAL A 298 10.90 -4.96 -23.60
C VAL A 298 11.84 -6.12 -23.95
N THR A 299 13.13 -5.88 -23.92
CA THR A 299 14.16 -6.92 -24.07
C THR A 299 14.99 -7.04 -22.80
N HIS A 300 15.52 -8.23 -22.57
CA HIS A 300 16.51 -8.48 -21.53
C HIS A 300 17.76 -9.10 -22.15
N GLU A 301 18.91 -8.69 -21.65
CA GLU A 301 20.20 -9.27 -22.04
C GLU A 301 20.59 -10.37 -21.05
N SER A 302 21.04 -11.51 -21.58
CA SER A 302 21.79 -12.51 -20.82
C SER A 302 23.07 -12.87 -21.56
N SER A 303 24.05 -13.46 -20.85
CA SER A 303 25.32 -13.91 -21.42
C SER A 303 25.17 -14.92 -22.57
N THR A 304 24.01 -15.57 -22.69
CA THR A 304 23.71 -16.56 -23.72
C THR A 304 22.71 -16.08 -24.77
N HIS A 305 21.95 -15.01 -24.50
CA HIS A 305 20.91 -14.47 -25.39
C HIS A 305 20.90 -12.94 -25.37
N PRO A 306 21.69 -12.26 -26.23
CA PRO A 306 21.63 -10.81 -26.37
C PRO A 306 20.33 -10.41 -27.11
N ASN A 307 19.50 -9.58 -26.47
CA ASN A 307 18.23 -9.03 -26.99
C ASN A 307 16.99 -9.95 -26.95
N ASP A 308 16.92 -10.91 -26.04
CA ASP A 308 15.71 -11.71 -25.89
C ASP A 308 14.53 -10.87 -25.41
N ILE A 309 13.36 -11.08 -26.02
CA ILE A 309 12.14 -10.36 -25.63
C ILE A 309 11.71 -10.84 -24.25
N ALA A 310 11.55 -9.89 -23.35
CA ALA A 310 11.17 -10.13 -21.97
C ALA A 310 9.71 -10.59 -21.90
N ARG A 311 9.45 -11.66 -21.15
CA ARG A 311 8.08 -12.03 -20.77
C ARG A 311 7.56 -11.05 -19.73
N THR A 312 6.68 -10.15 -20.13
CA THR A 312 6.20 -9.02 -19.33
C THR A 312 4.80 -9.26 -18.76
N PHE A 313 4.72 -9.73 -17.52
CA PHE A 313 3.46 -9.75 -16.80
C PHE A 313 3.10 -8.37 -16.25
N TYR A 314 1.81 -8.12 -16.05
CA TYR A 314 1.29 -6.90 -15.46
C TYR A 314 0.00 -7.19 -14.70
N MET A 315 -0.32 -6.36 -13.71
CA MET A 315 -1.49 -6.52 -12.84
C MET A 315 -2.11 -5.17 -12.49
N SER A 316 -3.31 -5.17 -11.92
CA SER A 316 -4.03 -3.94 -11.57
C SER A 316 -3.27 -3.09 -10.55
N THR A 317 -3.02 -3.64 -9.36
CA THR A 317 -2.29 -2.95 -8.28
C THR A 317 -1.33 -3.91 -7.59
N SER A 318 -0.09 -3.44 -7.41
CA SER A 318 0.97 -4.13 -6.66
C SER A 318 0.72 -4.08 -5.15
N GLY A 319 -0.09 -3.13 -4.69
CA GLY A 319 -0.21 -2.75 -3.29
C GLY A 319 0.91 -1.80 -2.85
N GLY A 320 1.94 -1.53 -3.66
CA GLY A 320 3.08 -0.69 -3.30
C GLY A 320 4.45 -1.38 -3.37
N HIS A 321 4.47 -2.67 -3.73
CA HIS A 321 5.70 -3.41 -4.06
C HIS A 321 5.37 -4.66 -4.88
N THR A 322 6.15 -4.93 -5.92
CA THR A 322 6.01 -6.13 -6.76
C THR A 322 6.86 -7.28 -6.20
N GLU A 323 6.59 -8.51 -6.58
CA GLU A 323 7.24 -9.72 -6.08
C GLU A 323 8.10 -10.38 -7.17
N ASN A 324 9.07 -11.19 -6.76
CA ASN A 324 9.86 -11.99 -7.69
C ASN A 324 9.00 -13.07 -8.37
N SER A 325 9.30 -13.37 -9.63
CA SER A 325 8.53 -14.35 -10.40
C SER A 325 8.51 -15.74 -9.75
N GLU A 326 9.61 -16.21 -9.18
CA GLU A 326 9.70 -17.52 -8.50
C GLU A 326 8.94 -17.58 -7.18
N ASN A 327 8.53 -16.43 -6.64
CA ASN A 327 7.70 -16.36 -5.45
C ASN A 327 6.20 -16.43 -5.78
N VAL A 328 5.82 -16.31 -7.06
CA VAL A 328 4.43 -16.42 -7.53
C VAL A 328 4.21 -17.59 -8.50
N TRP A 329 5.22 -17.94 -9.29
CA TRP A 329 5.23 -19.10 -10.19
C TRP A 329 6.53 -19.90 -10.01
N VAL A 330 6.89 -20.80 -10.92
CA VAL A 330 7.96 -21.78 -10.69
C VAL A 330 9.36 -21.25 -11.06
N SER A 331 9.49 -20.44 -12.12
CA SER A 331 10.80 -20.06 -12.66
C SER A 331 11.21 -18.65 -12.26
N ALA A 332 12.47 -18.50 -11.85
CA ALA A 332 13.11 -17.21 -11.70
C ALA A 332 13.39 -16.61 -13.08
N LEU A 333 12.83 -15.43 -13.33
CA LEU A 333 13.06 -14.64 -14.55
C LEU A 333 13.87 -13.38 -14.20
N PRO A 334 15.04 -13.14 -14.82
CA PRO A 334 15.94 -12.05 -14.45
C PRO A 334 15.29 -10.66 -14.48
N HIS A 335 14.38 -10.42 -15.42
CA HIS A 335 13.66 -9.16 -15.60
C HIS A 335 12.37 -9.04 -14.78
N LEU A 336 12.03 -10.03 -13.94
CA LEU A 336 10.85 -9.99 -13.06
C LEU A 336 11.29 -10.15 -11.60
N ARG A 337 11.98 -9.11 -11.13
CA ARG A 337 12.36 -8.96 -9.73
C ARG A 337 11.42 -7.96 -9.05
N GLY A 338 11.12 -8.20 -7.78
CA GLY A 338 10.27 -7.32 -7.00
C GLY A 338 10.89 -5.94 -6.81
N VAL A 339 10.10 -4.89 -7.04
CA VAL A 339 10.49 -3.48 -6.90
C VAL A 339 9.46 -2.68 -6.11
N PRO A 340 9.88 -1.63 -5.39
CA PRO A 340 8.94 -0.68 -4.77
C PRO A 340 8.05 -0.01 -5.83
N ASP A 341 6.80 0.30 -5.46
CA ASP A 341 5.86 0.99 -6.35
C ASP A 341 5.31 2.26 -5.69
N PRO A 342 6.13 3.33 -5.62
CA PRO A 342 5.86 4.47 -4.75
C PRO A 342 4.76 5.41 -5.25
N TYR A 343 4.38 5.33 -6.52
CA TYR A 343 3.42 6.27 -7.08
C TYR A 343 2.00 5.70 -7.19
N GLU A 344 1.81 4.40 -6.95
CA GLU A 344 0.50 3.76 -7.02
C GLU A 344 -0.54 4.38 -6.08
N VAL A 345 -0.12 4.78 -4.87
CA VAL A 345 -0.99 5.42 -3.87
C VAL A 345 -1.63 6.70 -4.40
N ASN A 346 -0.92 7.44 -5.27
CA ASN A 346 -1.40 8.70 -5.84
C ASN A 346 -2.41 8.47 -6.97
N ALA A 347 -2.42 7.29 -7.59
CA ALA A 347 -3.30 6.95 -8.71
C ALA A 347 -4.73 6.57 -8.29
N GLY A 348 -5.08 6.70 -7.00
CA GLY A 348 -6.43 6.47 -6.47
C GLY A 348 -6.89 5.01 -6.54
N ALA A 349 -5.96 4.05 -6.48
CA ALA A 349 -6.26 2.63 -6.53
C ALA A 349 -7.01 2.18 -5.25
N ALA A 350 -8.32 1.95 -5.33
CA ALA A 350 -9.13 1.57 -4.17
C ALA A 350 -8.66 0.31 -3.42
N ARG A 351 -7.93 -0.59 -4.11
CA ARG A 351 -7.37 -1.83 -3.56
C ARG A 351 -5.89 -1.73 -3.15
N HIS A 352 -5.35 -0.52 -3.14
CA HIS A 352 -4.01 -0.22 -2.60
C HIS A 352 -4.00 -0.24 -1.07
N SER A 353 -5.07 0.28 -0.45
CA SER A 353 -5.20 0.41 0.99
C SER A 353 -5.37 -0.94 1.69
N TRP A 354 -4.88 -1.02 2.93
CA TRP A 354 -5.05 -2.19 3.79
C TRP A 354 -6.53 -2.45 4.11
N LEU A 355 -7.01 -3.65 3.76
CA LEU A 355 -8.30 -4.18 4.18
C LEU A 355 -8.11 -4.98 5.46
N GLN A 356 -8.70 -4.52 6.57
CA GLN A 356 -8.67 -5.25 7.84
C GLN A 356 -9.94 -6.10 8.01
N GLN A 357 -9.77 -7.38 8.30
CA GLN A 357 -10.88 -8.31 8.57
C GLN A 357 -10.52 -9.22 9.74
N THR A 358 -11.49 -9.51 10.60
CA THR A 358 -11.31 -10.43 11.73
C THR A 358 -12.24 -11.62 11.56
N PHE A 359 -11.69 -12.82 11.76
CA PHE A 359 -12.41 -14.09 11.66
C PHE A 359 -12.11 -14.92 12.90
N THR A 360 -13.08 -15.71 13.33
CA THR A 360 -12.85 -16.77 14.31
C THR A 360 -11.95 -17.86 13.73
N ALA A 361 -11.30 -18.63 14.59
CA ALA A 361 -10.47 -19.78 14.18
C ALA A 361 -11.26 -20.78 13.32
N THR A 362 -12.53 -21.03 13.66
CA THR A 362 -13.43 -21.90 12.91
C THR A 362 -13.74 -21.33 11.52
N GLU A 363 -14.06 -20.03 11.42
CA GLU A 363 -14.32 -19.40 10.12
C GLU A 363 -13.10 -19.43 9.20
N VAL A 364 -11.89 -19.21 9.72
CA VAL A 364 -10.66 -19.33 8.92
C VAL A 364 -10.52 -20.74 8.38
N ARG A 365 -10.68 -21.75 9.23
CA ARG A 365 -10.59 -23.16 8.85
C ARG A 365 -11.63 -23.51 7.77
N ASP A 366 -12.89 -23.17 7.98
CA ASP A 366 -13.99 -23.51 7.08
C ASP A 366 -13.82 -22.85 5.69
N ARG A 367 -13.29 -21.62 5.67
CA ARG A 367 -12.96 -20.93 4.42
C ARG A 367 -11.78 -21.59 3.69
N LEU A 368 -10.75 -22.04 4.40
CA LEU A 368 -9.62 -22.76 3.81
C LEU A 368 -10.07 -24.10 3.22
N LEU A 369 -10.94 -24.85 3.92
CA LEU A 369 -11.55 -26.08 3.41
C LEU A 369 -12.38 -25.80 2.14
N SER A 370 -13.22 -24.76 2.17
CA SER A 370 -14.03 -24.34 1.01
C SER A 370 -13.17 -23.89 -0.18
N ALA A 371 -11.96 -23.41 0.07
CA ALA A 371 -10.97 -23.05 -0.94
C ALA A 371 -10.17 -24.25 -1.48
N GLY A 372 -10.50 -25.48 -1.07
CA GLY A 372 -9.87 -26.71 -1.53
C GLY A 372 -8.68 -27.20 -0.70
N ALA A 373 -8.54 -26.74 0.56
CA ALA A 373 -7.59 -27.34 1.48
C ALA A 373 -8.09 -28.71 1.96
N SER A 374 -7.18 -29.67 2.13
CA SER A 374 -7.47 -30.94 2.80
C SER A 374 -7.66 -30.72 4.31
N SER A 375 -8.53 -31.52 4.93
CA SER A 375 -8.68 -31.55 6.39
C SER A 375 -7.37 -31.86 7.13
N THR A 376 -6.44 -32.59 6.50
CA THR A 376 -5.10 -32.86 7.03
C THR A 376 -4.25 -31.59 7.09
N LEU A 377 -4.44 -30.65 6.16
CA LEU A 377 -3.69 -29.39 6.10
C LEU A 377 -4.29 -28.29 6.99
N THR A 378 -5.52 -28.46 7.47
CA THR A 378 -6.25 -27.45 8.26
C THR A 378 -6.57 -27.98 9.66
N PRO A 379 -5.72 -27.71 10.66
CA PRO A 379 -5.84 -28.29 12.00
C PRO A 379 -7.18 -27.96 12.66
N ASN A 380 -7.69 -28.87 13.50
CA ASN A 380 -8.90 -28.69 14.29
C ASN A 380 -8.67 -29.11 15.76
N PRO A 381 -8.69 -28.18 16.73
CA PRO A 381 -8.88 -26.75 16.55
C PRO A 381 -7.69 -26.09 15.86
N LEU A 382 -7.96 -25.03 15.09
CA LEU A 382 -6.93 -24.09 14.63
C LEU A 382 -6.60 -23.18 15.82
N THR A 383 -5.34 -23.19 16.27
CA THR A 383 -4.90 -22.47 17.46
C THR A 383 -3.91 -21.35 17.16
N GLY A 384 -3.36 -21.31 15.95
CA GLY A 384 -2.43 -20.28 15.50
C GLY A 384 -2.20 -20.28 13.99
N ILE A 385 -1.76 -19.14 13.47
CA ILE A 385 -1.32 -18.96 12.09
C ILE A 385 -0.04 -18.15 12.14
N GLU A 386 1.03 -18.70 11.61
CA GLU A 386 2.35 -18.09 11.64
C GLU A 386 2.93 -17.98 10.24
N VAL A 387 3.38 -16.80 9.86
CA VAL A 387 4.09 -16.59 8.60
C VAL A 387 5.58 -16.81 8.86
N THR A 388 6.12 -17.94 8.42
CA THR A 388 7.52 -18.31 8.69
C THR A 388 8.49 -17.79 7.62
N ARG A 389 7.99 -17.45 6.42
CA ARG A 389 8.84 -16.92 5.34
C ARG A 389 8.08 -15.95 4.44
N ARG A 390 8.72 -14.82 4.11
CA ARG A 390 8.20 -13.80 3.19
C ARG A 390 9.11 -13.63 1.97
N GLY A 391 8.51 -13.26 0.84
CA GLY A 391 9.22 -12.84 -0.35
C GLY A 391 9.71 -11.39 -0.26
N VAL A 392 10.33 -10.88 -1.33
CA VAL A 392 10.95 -9.53 -1.31
C VAL A 392 9.92 -8.42 -1.16
N SER A 393 8.66 -8.69 -1.52
CA SER A 393 7.56 -7.75 -1.36
C SER A 393 6.85 -7.89 -0.02
N GLY A 394 7.35 -8.70 0.91
CA GLY A 394 6.65 -9.02 2.15
C GLY A 394 5.43 -9.94 1.98
N ARG A 395 5.19 -10.54 0.81
CA ARG A 395 4.12 -11.54 0.64
C ARG A 395 4.50 -12.86 1.35
N PRO A 396 3.59 -13.50 2.11
CA PRO A 396 3.83 -14.82 2.68
C PRO A 396 4.15 -15.86 1.59
N THR A 397 5.30 -16.52 1.74
CA THR A 397 5.72 -17.66 0.90
C THR A 397 5.67 -18.99 1.65
N GLU A 398 5.49 -18.94 2.97
CA GLU A 398 5.32 -20.10 3.83
C GLU A 398 4.49 -19.70 5.05
N VAL A 399 3.50 -20.53 5.39
CA VAL A 399 2.60 -20.31 6.53
C VAL A 399 2.44 -21.61 7.29
N VAL A 400 2.61 -21.57 8.60
CA VAL A 400 2.33 -22.69 9.50
C VAL A 400 0.97 -22.48 10.15
N LEU A 401 0.05 -23.42 9.91
CA LEU A 401 -1.20 -23.52 10.64
C LEU A 401 -0.97 -24.39 11.87
N ARG A 402 -1.21 -23.84 13.06
CA ARG A 402 -1.01 -24.53 14.35
C ARG A 402 -2.33 -25.10 14.84
N GLY A 403 -2.29 -26.29 15.44
CA GLY A 403 -3.44 -26.91 16.11
C GLY A 403 -3.02 -27.69 17.36
N GLY A 404 -3.96 -28.42 17.96
CA GLY A 404 -3.65 -29.34 19.06
C GLY A 404 -2.63 -30.41 18.63
N THR A 405 -1.70 -30.81 19.52
CA THR A 405 -0.68 -31.84 19.25
C THR A 405 -1.33 -33.10 18.66
N PRO A 406 -0.85 -33.65 17.52
CA PRO A 406 0.43 -33.38 16.82
C PRO A 406 0.31 -32.55 15.52
N SER A 407 -0.67 -31.67 15.38
CA SER A 407 -1.19 -31.28 14.05
C SER A 407 -0.71 -29.93 13.45
N SER A 408 0.53 -29.46 13.66
CA SER A 408 1.00 -28.29 12.89
C SER A 408 1.24 -28.63 11.42
N GLN A 409 0.78 -27.79 10.51
CA GLN A 409 0.86 -28.02 9.06
C GLN A 409 1.49 -26.83 8.36
N THR A 410 2.53 -27.09 7.58
CA THR A 410 3.22 -26.07 6.78
C THR A 410 2.60 -26.02 5.39
N LEU A 411 2.08 -24.85 5.03
CA LEU A 411 1.62 -24.56 3.68
C LEU A 411 2.79 -24.07 2.84
N SER A 412 3.04 -24.75 1.74
CA SER A 412 3.94 -24.28 0.69
C SER A 412 3.39 -22.99 0.06
N ARG A 413 4.29 -22.21 -0.53
CA ARG A 413 4.00 -20.99 -1.29
C ARG A 413 2.77 -21.07 -2.22
N SER A 414 2.68 -22.11 -3.05
CA SER A 414 1.57 -22.27 -3.98
C SER A 414 0.23 -22.55 -3.27
N GLN A 415 0.28 -23.28 -2.14
CA GLN A 415 -0.88 -23.48 -1.27
C GLN A 415 -1.28 -22.17 -0.60
N VAL A 416 -0.33 -21.39 -0.05
CA VAL A 416 -0.61 -20.07 0.55
C VAL A 416 -1.30 -19.15 -0.45
N GLN A 417 -0.71 -19.00 -1.65
CA GLN A 417 -1.25 -18.13 -2.69
C GLN A 417 -2.65 -18.55 -3.13
N ARG A 418 -2.88 -19.85 -3.39
CA ARG A 418 -4.18 -20.34 -3.85
C ARG A 418 -5.23 -20.29 -2.74
N LEU A 419 -4.91 -20.84 -1.57
CA LEU A 419 -5.88 -21.03 -0.49
C LEU A 419 -6.32 -19.70 0.11
N PHE A 420 -5.40 -18.80 0.49
CA PHE A 420 -5.80 -17.53 1.13
C PHE A 420 -6.54 -16.59 0.17
N ARG A 421 -6.13 -16.51 -1.11
CA ARG A 421 -6.87 -15.70 -2.10
C ARG A 421 -8.30 -16.19 -2.26
N ASN A 422 -8.49 -17.49 -2.41
CA ASN A 422 -9.81 -18.09 -2.63
C ASN A 422 -10.68 -18.06 -1.36
N ALA A 423 -10.10 -18.37 -0.19
CA ALA A 423 -10.80 -18.45 1.10
C ALA A 423 -11.39 -17.11 1.55
N PHE A 424 -10.69 -16.01 1.25
CA PHE A 424 -11.06 -14.68 1.73
C PHE A 424 -11.53 -13.74 0.61
N GLY A 425 -11.46 -14.17 -0.65
CA GLY A 425 -11.80 -13.34 -1.81
C GLY A 425 -10.83 -12.18 -2.02
N TRP A 426 -9.60 -12.30 -1.51
CA TRP A 426 -8.60 -11.25 -1.66
C TRP A 426 -8.01 -11.25 -3.08
N GLY A 427 -7.76 -10.05 -3.60
CA GLY A 427 -7.18 -9.86 -4.93
C GLY A 427 -5.77 -10.43 -5.08
N ASP A 428 -5.03 -10.48 -3.98
CA ASP A 428 -3.63 -10.90 -3.86
C ASP A 428 -3.46 -11.71 -2.57
N HIS A 429 -2.33 -12.41 -2.44
CA HIS A 429 -1.90 -13.14 -1.25
C HIS A 429 -1.00 -12.29 -0.34
N TRP A 430 -0.98 -10.98 -0.52
CA TRP A 430 -0.27 -10.09 0.40
C TRP A 430 -1.11 -9.84 1.65
N PHE A 431 -0.73 -10.49 2.75
CA PHE A 431 -1.36 -10.27 4.05
C PHE A 431 -0.38 -10.36 5.23
N TYR A 432 -0.83 -9.80 6.35
CA TYR A 432 -0.27 -9.99 7.69
C TYR A 432 -1.34 -10.54 8.62
N VAL A 433 -0.92 -11.32 9.62
CA VAL A 433 -1.82 -11.93 10.59
C VAL A 433 -1.58 -11.28 11.95
N ASN A 434 -2.66 -10.90 12.61
CA ASN A 434 -2.69 -10.17 13.88
C ASN A 434 -1.77 -8.93 13.87
N PRO A 435 -1.99 -7.99 12.93
CA PRO A 435 -1.12 -6.84 12.73
C PRO A 435 -0.94 -6.03 14.02
N LYS A 436 0.32 -5.67 14.30
CA LYS A 436 0.67 -4.80 15.43
C LYS A 436 0.61 -3.32 15.04
N THR A 437 0.53 -2.99 13.76
CA THR A 437 0.44 -1.60 13.30
C THR A 437 -0.98 -1.04 13.32
N SER A 438 -1.10 0.26 13.56
CA SER A 438 -2.37 0.99 13.50
C SER A 438 -2.10 2.44 13.06
N ARG A 439 -2.80 2.90 12.02
CA ARG A 439 -2.60 4.24 11.47
C ARG A 439 -3.49 5.26 12.16
N ILE A 440 -2.94 6.43 12.46
CA ILE A 440 -3.64 7.60 13.00
C ILE A 440 -3.46 8.73 11.98
N ALA A 441 -4.50 8.98 11.19
CA ALA A 441 -4.45 9.92 10.07
C ALA A 441 -5.84 10.50 9.75
N GLY A 442 -5.86 11.68 9.16
CA GLY A 442 -7.02 12.26 8.49
C GLY A 442 -6.78 12.45 6.99
N SER A 443 -7.70 13.14 6.31
CA SER A 443 -7.58 13.49 4.89
C SER A 443 -6.43 14.46 4.59
N ASP A 444 -6.03 15.24 5.59
CA ASP A 444 -4.97 16.24 5.54
C ASP A 444 -4.33 16.38 6.94
N ARG A 445 -3.33 17.28 7.06
CA ARG A 445 -2.60 17.54 8.31
C ARG A 445 -3.49 18.03 9.45
N PHE A 446 -4.56 18.78 9.15
CA PHE A 446 -5.48 19.32 10.15
C PHE A 446 -6.35 18.20 10.70
N ALA A 447 -6.89 17.36 9.82
CA ALA A 447 -7.63 16.17 10.18
C ALA A 447 -6.74 15.13 10.90
N THR A 448 -5.46 15.00 10.55
CA THR A 448 -4.50 14.16 11.29
C THR A 448 -4.26 14.68 12.71
N ALA A 449 -4.15 16.00 12.91
CA ALA A 449 -4.07 16.58 14.25
C ALA A 449 -5.33 16.30 15.09
N VAL A 450 -6.52 16.37 14.46
CA VAL A 450 -7.79 15.97 15.09
C VAL A 450 -7.81 14.46 15.41
N ALA A 451 -7.30 13.61 14.53
CA ALA A 451 -7.19 12.17 14.78
C ALA A 451 -6.27 11.87 15.98
N ALA A 452 -5.15 12.58 16.13
CA ALA A 452 -4.29 12.48 17.31
C ALA A 452 -5.00 12.96 18.58
N SER A 453 -5.75 14.07 18.49
CA SER A 453 -6.53 14.62 19.61
C SER A 453 -7.61 13.65 20.08
N THR A 454 -8.47 13.18 19.18
CA THR A 454 -9.57 12.22 19.50
C THR A 454 -9.08 10.91 20.10
N ARG A 455 -7.85 10.50 19.81
CA ARG A 455 -7.26 9.28 20.38
C ARG A 455 -6.95 9.42 21.87
N LEU A 456 -6.59 10.62 22.33
CA LEU A 456 -6.17 10.91 23.70
C LEU A 456 -7.28 11.62 24.49
N PHE A 457 -7.79 12.73 23.94
CA PHE A 457 -8.66 13.66 24.63
C PHE A 457 -10.15 13.39 24.37
N ALA A 458 -10.96 13.53 25.42
CA ALA A 458 -12.40 13.40 25.36
C ALA A 458 -13.10 14.61 25.99
N PRO A 459 -14.42 14.79 25.74
CA PRO A 459 -15.19 15.82 26.42
C PRO A 459 -15.14 15.64 27.95
N PRO A 460 -15.25 16.73 28.73
CA PRO A 460 -15.38 16.68 30.18
C PRO A 460 -16.49 15.70 30.61
N ALA A 461 -16.28 15.01 31.73
CA ALA A 461 -17.15 13.98 32.28
C ALA A 461 -17.23 12.65 31.51
N THR A 462 -16.35 12.39 30.53
CA THR A 462 -16.22 11.05 29.93
C THR A 462 -15.44 10.12 30.90
N PRO A 463 -16.05 9.08 31.49
CA PRO A 463 -15.36 8.24 32.48
C PRO A 463 -14.11 7.56 31.88
N GLY A 464 -12.99 7.60 32.61
CA GLY A 464 -11.74 6.94 32.20
C GLY A 464 -11.02 7.58 31.00
N ARG A 465 -11.38 8.79 30.57
CA ARG A 465 -10.72 9.51 29.47
C ARG A 465 -10.06 10.80 29.96
N VAL A 466 -9.06 11.26 29.21
CA VAL A 466 -8.30 12.47 29.52
C VAL A 466 -9.09 13.71 29.06
N PRO A 467 -9.52 14.61 29.96
CA PRO A 467 -10.13 15.87 29.54
C PRO A 467 -9.06 16.84 29.01
N ALA A 468 -9.38 17.60 27.97
CA ALA A 468 -8.52 18.69 27.51
C ALA A 468 -8.71 19.93 28.41
N ARG A 469 -7.62 20.53 28.89
CA ARG A 469 -7.64 21.75 29.72
C ARG A 469 -7.60 23.04 28.91
N ALA A 470 -7.05 22.97 27.71
CA ALA A 470 -6.99 24.03 26.71
C ALA A 470 -6.88 23.39 25.32
N ALA A 471 -6.89 24.20 24.26
CA ALA A 471 -6.36 23.81 22.95
C ALA A 471 -5.17 24.70 22.59
N ILE A 472 -4.07 24.10 22.16
CA ILE A 472 -2.91 24.82 21.64
C ILE A 472 -3.05 24.92 20.12
N ILE A 473 -3.03 26.13 19.59
CA ILE A 473 -3.22 26.43 18.18
C ILE A 473 -1.92 26.88 17.54
N VAL A 474 -1.61 26.28 16.41
CA VAL A 474 -0.38 26.53 15.65
C VAL A 474 -0.67 26.53 14.15
N ASN A 475 0.15 27.20 13.36
CA ASN A 475 0.02 27.14 11.91
C ASN A 475 0.58 25.80 11.37
N GLY A 476 -0.25 25.04 10.65
CA GLY A 476 0.13 23.75 10.06
C GLY A 476 1.20 23.82 8.96
N HIS A 477 1.60 25.02 8.55
CA HIS A 477 2.65 25.32 7.56
C HIS A 477 3.88 26.00 8.19
N ALA A 478 3.88 26.28 9.49
CA ALA A 478 5.01 26.91 10.21
C ALA A 478 5.58 25.95 11.28
N PRO A 479 6.30 24.88 10.87
CA PRO A 479 6.63 23.77 11.76
C PRO A 479 7.60 24.14 12.90
N VAL A 480 8.31 25.26 12.80
CA VAL A 480 9.31 25.65 13.80
C VAL A 480 8.68 26.30 15.03
N ASP A 481 7.60 27.07 14.84
CA ASP A 481 6.86 27.72 15.94
C ASP A 481 6.08 26.68 16.77
N MET A 482 5.91 25.47 16.23
CA MET A 482 5.27 24.33 16.89
C MET A 482 6.20 23.59 17.86
N LEU A 483 7.52 23.70 17.71
CA LEU A 483 8.48 22.96 18.55
C LEU A 483 8.27 23.18 20.06
N PRO A 484 8.09 24.42 20.56
CA PRO A 484 7.82 24.65 21.98
C PRO A 484 6.37 24.36 22.39
N ALA A 485 5.45 24.14 21.45
CA ALA A 485 4.02 23.98 21.77
C ALA A 485 3.73 22.72 22.60
N SER A 486 4.52 21.65 22.45
CA SER A 486 4.32 20.40 23.19
C SER A 486 4.62 20.54 24.68
N SER A 487 5.62 21.32 25.08
CA SER A 487 5.89 21.56 26.50
C SER A 487 4.79 22.39 27.14
N LEU A 488 4.29 23.41 26.44
CA LEU A 488 3.14 24.21 26.86
C LEU A 488 1.89 23.35 27.03
N ALA A 489 1.59 22.49 26.06
CA ALA A 489 0.45 21.57 26.12
C ALA A 489 0.50 20.66 27.36
N GLY A 490 1.68 20.21 27.77
CA GLY A 490 1.88 19.44 29.01
C GLY A 490 1.77 20.33 30.27
N ALA A 491 2.33 21.53 30.24
CA ALA A 491 2.37 22.47 31.35
C ALA A 491 0.98 22.97 31.76
N VAL A 492 0.07 23.18 30.81
CA VAL A 492 -1.33 23.57 31.08
C VAL A 492 -2.20 22.43 31.65
N GLY A 493 -1.60 21.28 31.94
CA GLY A 493 -2.30 20.11 32.50
C GLY A 493 -2.91 19.18 31.45
N GLY A 494 -2.51 19.32 30.19
CA GLY A 494 -2.92 18.47 29.08
C GLY A 494 -3.84 19.18 28.07
N ALA A 495 -3.33 19.37 26.85
CA ALA A 495 -4.04 19.96 25.74
C ALA A 495 -3.64 19.29 24.42
N PRO A 496 -4.54 19.15 23.44
CA PRO A 496 -4.15 18.81 22.08
C PRO A 496 -3.44 20.00 21.42
N ILE A 497 -2.58 19.67 20.47
CA ILE A 497 -2.06 20.62 19.49
C ILE A 497 -2.92 20.48 18.24
N LEU A 498 -3.67 21.53 17.91
CA LEU A 498 -4.50 21.61 16.72
C LEU A 498 -3.92 22.62 15.74
N MET A 499 -4.13 22.36 14.46
CA MET A 499 -3.53 23.14 13.38
C MET A 499 -4.55 24.08 12.73
N VAL A 500 -4.08 25.25 12.31
CA VAL A 500 -4.81 26.22 11.49
C VAL A 500 -3.99 26.61 10.28
N GLU A 501 -4.64 27.21 9.28
CA GLU A 501 -3.92 27.95 8.24
C GLU A 501 -3.57 29.35 8.75
N GLN A 502 -2.78 30.10 7.98
CA GLN A 502 -2.40 31.46 8.35
C GLN A 502 -3.63 32.37 8.52
N GLY A 503 -4.61 32.27 7.62
CA GLY A 503 -5.77 33.16 7.54
C GLY A 503 -7.10 32.56 8.00
N VAL A 504 -7.19 31.23 8.15
CA VAL A 504 -8.47 30.53 8.38
C VAL A 504 -8.34 29.41 9.41
N VAL A 505 -9.41 29.23 10.20
CA VAL A 505 -9.59 28.06 11.07
C VAL A 505 -10.30 26.97 10.26
N PRO A 506 -9.66 25.82 9.98
CA PRO A 506 -10.31 24.72 9.28
C PRO A 506 -11.54 24.21 10.03
N ALA A 507 -12.55 23.75 9.28
CA ALA A 507 -13.79 23.24 9.86
C ALA A 507 -13.55 22.05 10.82
N SER A 508 -12.60 21.17 10.49
CA SER A 508 -12.17 20.04 11.32
C SER A 508 -11.61 20.51 12.67
N THR A 509 -10.72 21.50 12.67
CA THR A 509 -10.16 22.10 13.89
C THR A 509 -11.25 22.76 14.74
N ALA A 510 -12.14 23.54 14.12
CA ALA A 510 -13.24 24.18 14.86
C ALA A 510 -14.21 23.16 15.46
N ALA A 511 -14.51 22.07 14.74
CA ALA A 511 -15.35 20.99 15.24
C ALA A 511 -14.71 20.27 16.43
N GLU A 512 -13.40 20.03 16.39
CA GLU A 512 -12.68 19.38 17.48
C GLU A 512 -12.63 20.23 18.75
N ILE A 513 -12.44 21.55 18.63
CA ILE A 513 -12.52 22.48 19.77
C ILE A 513 -13.90 22.40 20.44
N ARG A 514 -14.98 22.41 19.64
CA ARG A 514 -16.36 22.24 20.16
C ARG A 514 -16.56 20.88 20.82
N ARG A 515 -16.09 19.79 20.19
CA ARG A 515 -16.19 18.44 20.74
C ARG A 515 -15.54 18.35 22.13
N LEU A 516 -14.35 18.93 22.27
CA LEU A 516 -13.61 18.93 23.53
C LEU A 516 -14.17 19.87 24.59
N ARG A 517 -15.04 20.83 24.22
CA ARG A 517 -15.62 21.84 25.12
C ARG A 517 -14.55 22.62 25.88
N VAL A 518 -13.45 22.96 25.21
CA VAL A 518 -12.37 23.76 25.82
C VAL A 518 -12.75 25.23 25.84
N SER A 519 -12.63 25.87 27.00
CA SER A 519 -12.89 27.30 27.17
C SER A 519 -11.67 28.17 26.90
N ASN A 520 -10.47 27.60 27.05
CA ASN A 520 -9.19 28.28 26.89
C ASN A 520 -8.49 27.81 25.62
N VAL A 521 -8.13 28.76 24.77
CA VAL A 521 -7.36 28.54 23.54
C VAL A 521 -6.09 29.36 23.58
N ILE A 522 -4.95 28.75 23.28
CA ILE A 522 -3.65 29.43 23.27
C ILE A 522 -3.04 29.32 21.88
N ILE A 523 -2.87 30.46 21.21
CA ILE A 523 -2.19 30.57 19.93
C ILE A 523 -0.69 30.66 20.17
N VAL A 524 0.09 29.81 19.49
CA VAL A 524 1.55 29.88 19.46
C VAL A 524 1.98 30.36 18.08
N GLY A 525 2.67 31.51 18.06
CA GLY A 525 3.09 32.20 16.85
C GLY A 525 2.56 33.63 16.75
N GLY A 526 3.35 34.50 16.14
CA GLY A 526 2.97 35.89 15.85
C GLY A 526 1.86 36.01 14.81
N THR A 527 1.35 37.23 14.61
CA THR A 527 0.27 37.52 13.64
C THR A 527 0.66 37.23 12.19
N GLY A 528 1.96 37.26 11.88
CA GLY A 528 2.49 36.90 10.57
C GLY A 528 2.30 35.41 10.21
N VAL A 529 2.17 34.51 11.19
CA VAL A 529 1.95 33.07 10.96
C VAL A 529 0.56 32.61 11.38
N VAL A 530 -0.06 33.23 12.37
CA VAL A 530 -1.46 32.99 12.73
C VAL A 530 -2.14 34.34 12.84
N SER A 531 -2.87 34.73 11.80
CA SER A 531 -3.45 36.08 11.68
C SER A 531 -4.46 36.43 12.79
N GLU A 532 -4.80 37.72 12.87
CA GLU A 532 -5.87 38.21 13.73
C GLU A 532 -7.25 37.69 13.31
N SER A 533 -7.47 37.39 12.01
CA SER A 533 -8.71 36.78 11.53
C SER A 533 -8.91 35.37 12.09
N VAL A 534 -7.82 34.60 12.22
CA VAL A 534 -7.85 33.30 12.90
C VAL A 534 -8.20 33.46 14.37
N GLU A 535 -7.59 34.42 15.06
CA GLU A 535 -7.89 34.70 16.46
C GLU A 535 -9.36 35.07 16.67
N ALA A 536 -9.91 35.97 15.84
CA ALA A 536 -11.32 36.31 15.83
C ALA A 536 -12.21 35.11 15.48
N GLY A 537 -11.76 34.23 14.58
CA GLY A 537 -12.43 32.97 14.26
C GLY A 537 -12.53 32.02 15.45
N LEU A 538 -11.44 31.85 16.21
CA LEU A 538 -11.39 31.03 17.42
C LEU A 538 -12.31 31.57 18.52
N ARG A 539 -12.36 32.90 18.72
CA ARG A 539 -13.26 33.55 19.69
C ARG A 539 -14.74 33.34 19.37
N ARG A 540 -15.09 33.08 18.11
CA ARG A 540 -16.48 32.81 17.67
C ARG A 540 -16.89 31.34 17.83
N ILE A 541 -15.98 30.45 18.22
CA ILE A 541 -16.32 29.05 18.47
C ILE A 541 -17.07 28.97 19.80
N GLU A 542 -18.26 28.37 19.76
CA GLU A 542 -19.08 28.13 20.95
C GLU A 542 -18.29 27.44 22.07
N GLY A 543 -18.39 27.97 23.28
CA GLY A 543 -17.70 27.47 24.47
C GLY A 543 -16.33 28.10 24.73
N VAL A 544 -15.70 28.73 23.74
CA VAL A 544 -14.42 29.44 23.93
C VAL A 544 -14.66 30.79 24.59
N THR A 545 -14.05 31.01 25.76
CA THR A 545 -14.16 32.27 26.53
C THR A 545 -12.86 33.05 26.59
N SER A 546 -11.72 32.38 26.36
CA SER A 546 -10.39 32.99 26.38
C SER A 546 -9.57 32.53 25.20
N VAL A 547 -9.02 33.50 24.46
CA VAL A 547 -8.00 33.28 23.44
C VAL A 547 -6.80 34.15 23.78
N ARG A 548 -5.63 33.51 23.99
CA ARG A 548 -4.37 34.18 24.32
C ARG A 548 -3.31 33.82 23.29
N ARG A 549 -2.42 34.75 22.98
CA ARG A 549 -1.31 34.55 22.03
C ARG A 549 0.03 34.57 22.73
N LEU A 550 0.91 33.65 22.34
CA LEU A 550 2.32 33.60 22.68
C LEU A 550 3.11 33.60 21.35
N GLY A 551 3.72 34.73 21.00
CA GLY A 551 4.38 34.88 19.71
C GLY A 551 5.27 36.12 19.68
N GLY A 552 6.47 35.93 19.14
CA GLY A 552 7.46 36.99 18.98
C GLY A 552 7.71 37.36 17.51
N SER A 553 8.70 38.22 17.30
CA SER A 553 9.12 38.68 15.96
C SER A 553 9.73 37.57 15.10
N ASP A 554 10.22 36.51 15.73
CA ASP A 554 10.75 35.32 15.07
C ASP A 554 10.50 34.06 15.91
N ARG A 555 10.97 32.91 15.41
CA ARG A 555 10.88 31.61 16.07
C ARG A 555 11.57 31.55 17.43
N PHE A 556 12.65 32.30 17.62
CA PHE A 556 13.43 32.29 18.86
C PHE A 556 12.73 33.11 19.94
N ALA A 557 12.17 34.27 19.57
CA ALA A 557 11.33 35.08 20.43
C ALA A 557 10.02 34.35 20.81
N THR A 558 9.39 33.67 19.85
CA THR A 558 8.22 32.81 20.13
C THR A 558 8.57 31.68 21.09
N ALA A 559 9.69 30.98 20.87
CA ALA A 559 10.15 29.93 21.77
C ALA A 559 10.47 30.44 23.17
N ARG A 560 11.08 31.62 23.31
CA ARG A 560 11.30 32.29 24.61
C ARG A 560 9.98 32.51 25.33
N ASP A 561 8.99 33.11 24.69
CA ASP A 561 7.72 33.45 25.34
C ASP A 561 6.96 32.20 25.79
N VAL A 562 6.99 31.14 24.99
CA VAL A 562 6.43 29.85 25.37
C VAL A 562 7.23 29.21 26.51
N ALA A 563 8.57 29.27 26.48
CA ALA A 563 9.42 28.70 27.52
C ALA A 563 9.22 29.38 28.88
N LEU A 564 9.12 30.71 28.91
CA LEU A 564 8.83 31.47 30.12
C LEU A 564 7.41 31.22 30.65
N GLU A 565 6.43 31.04 29.76
CA GLU A 565 5.08 30.65 30.19
C GLU A 565 5.05 29.24 30.78
N VAL A 566 5.78 28.28 30.19
CA VAL A 566 5.92 26.93 30.75
C VAL A 566 6.54 27.01 32.15
N ASP A 567 7.63 27.74 32.30
CA ASP A 567 8.29 27.93 33.59
C ASP A 567 7.36 28.59 34.62
N ARG A 568 6.63 29.64 34.25
CA ARG A 568 5.63 30.28 35.13
C ARG A 568 4.58 29.28 35.65
N LEU A 569 4.26 28.24 34.87
CA LEU A 569 3.26 27.23 35.23
C LEU A 569 3.82 26.10 36.10
N VAL A 570 5.12 25.76 35.96
CA VAL A 570 5.66 24.52 36.54
C VAL A 570 6.98 24.68 37.30
N HIS A 571 7.58 25.86 37.30
CA HIS A 571 8.90 26.18 37.87
C HIS A 571 9.96 25.17 37.43
N ALA A 572 10.33 25.24 36.15
CA ALA A 572 11.09 24.21 35.48
C ALA A 572 12.58 24.25 35.85
N THR A 573 13.09 23.17 36.42
CA THR A 573 14.53 23.04 36.74
C THR A 573 15.37 22.49 35.59
N ARG A 574 14.72 21.99 34.53
CA ARG A 574 15.36 21.36 33.36
C ARG A 574 14.75 21.94 32.09
N VAL A 575 15.58 22.17 31.07
CA VAL A 575 15.15 22.62 29.74
C VAL A 575 15.63 21.67 28.65
N ILE A 576 14.92 21.64 27.52
CA ILE A 576 15.36 20.97 26.28
C ILE A 576 15.98 22.03 25.37
N VAL A 577 17.09 21.70 24.74
CA VAL A 577 17.79 22.56 23.77
C VAL A 577 17.87 21.84 22.44
N VAL A 578 17.31 22.45 21.40
CA VAL A 578 17.27 21.90 20.03
C VAL A 578 17.60 22.99 19.01
N SER A 579 17.90 22.58 17.78
CA SER A 579 18.14 23.54 16.70
C SER A 579 16.84 24.24 16.27
N GLY A 580 16.89 25.57 16.16
CA GLY A 580 15.82 26.38 15.53
C GLY A 580 15.90 26.40 14.00
N GLU A 581 16.90 25.73 13.41
CA GLU A 581 17.17 25.70 11.97
C GLU A 581 16.94 24.29 11.40
N SER A 582 17.38 23.25 12.12
CA SER A 582 17.09 21.84 11.83
C SER A 582 16.09 21.26 12.83
N ILE A 583 14.82 21.20 12.43
CA ILE A 583 13.70 20.96 13.36
C ILE A 583 13.43 19.49 13.72
N ALA A 584 14.04 18.54 13.00
CA ALA A 584 13.76 17.11 13.17
C ALA A 584 13.95 16.64 14.62
N ASP A 585 15.03 17.09 15.25
CA ASP A 585 15.39 16.72 16.62
C ASP A 585 14.41 17.31 17.65
N GLY A 586 13.91 18.52 17.39
CA GLY A 586 12.83 19.13 18.18
C GLY A 586 11.52 18.37 18.11
N ILE A 587 11.15 17.88 16.93
CA ILE A 587 9.94 17.08 16.74
C ILE A 587 10.07 15.73 17.45
N ALA A 588 11.22 15.08 17.33
CA ALA A 588 11.52 13.83 18.06
C ALA A 588 11.36 14.00 19.58
N ALA A 589 11.73 15.18 20.09
CA ALA A 589 11.64 15.54 21.49
C ALA A 589 10.23 15.96 21.97
N ALA A 590 9.26 16.13 21.08
CA ALA A 590 7.94 16.68 21.42
C ALA A 590 7.23 15.93 22.56
N GLY A 591 7.24 14.59 22.50
CA GLY A 591 6.67 13.75 23.56
C GLY A 591 7.40 13.89 24.89
N PHE A 592 8.72 14.03 24.86
CA PHE A 592 9.53 14.25 26.06
C PHE A 592 9.25 15.62 26.68
N ALA A 593 9.18 16.66 25.85
CA ALA A 593 8.84 18.02 26.25
C ALA A 593 7.45 18.07 26.92
N TYR A 594 6.45 17.38 26.36
CA TYR A 594 5.11 17.26 26.95
C TYR A 594 5.12 16.50 28.28
N ALA A 595 5.73 15.30 28.32
CA ALA A 595 5.71 14.42 29.49
C ALA A 595 6.45 15.01 30.69
N GLY A 596 7.59 15.66 30.43
CA GLY A 596 8.42 16.31 31.45
C GLY A 596 8.03 17.76 31.73
N LYS A 597 7.12 18.35 30.95
CA LYS A 597 6.76 19.78 31.01
C LYS A 597 7.99 20.68 30.89
N LEU A 598 8.92 20.30 30.00
CA LEU A 598 10.25 20.92 29.90
C LEU A 598 10.22 22.09 28.91
N PRO A 599 10.56 23.33 29.31
CA PRO A 599 10.68 24.43 28.38
C PRO A 599 11.65 24.08 27.23
N VAL A 600 11.30 24.49 26.01
CA VAL A 600 12.09 24.21 24.81
C VAL A 600 12.81 25.49 24.38
N ILE A 601 14.14 25.42 24.38
CA ILE A 601 15.04 26.49 23.98
C ILE A 601 15.58 26.19 22.59
N LEU A 602 15.45 27.15 21.68
CA LEU A 602 15.98 27.03 20.32
C LEU A 602 17.38 27.64 20.22
N ALA A 603 18.31 26.91 19.63
CA ALA A 603 19.68 27.36 19.38
C ALA A 603 20.02 27.36 17.88
N ARG A 604 21.11 28.02 17.51
CA ARG A 604 21.76 27.84 16.20
C ARG A 604 22.97 26.93 16.37
N ALA A 605 23.49 26.40 15.27
CA ALA A 605 24.65 25.51 15.31
C ALA A 605 25.86 26.12 16.05
N GLY A 606 26.16 27.39 15.80
CA GLY A 606 27.33 28.07 16.41
C GLY A 606 27.01 29.17 17.42
N SER A 607 25.73 29.44 17.73
CA SER A 607 25.38 30.53 18.65
C SER A 607 24.06 30.31 19.38
N ILE A 608 23.95 30.94 20.55
CA ILE A 608 22.69 31.06 21.29
C ILE A 608 22.07 32.43 20.93
N PRO A 609 20.92 32.48 20.23
CA PRO A 609 20.19 33.71 19.95
C PRO A 609 19.87 34.51 21.22
N GLN A 610 19.74 35.83 21.11
CA GLN A 610 19.50 36.68 22.29
C GLN A 610 18.22 36.30 23.04
N ALA A 611 17.11 36.09 22.33
CA ALA A 611 15.86 35.64 22.94
C ALA A 611 16.01 34.31 23.71
N SER A 612 16.82 33.38 23.19
CA SER A 612 17.10 32.10 23.85
C SER A 612 17.97 32.29 25.10
N ARG A 613 18.94 33.21 25.09
CA ARG A 613 19.69 33.59 26.30
C ARG A 613 18.78 34.22 27.35
N ASP A 614 17.83 35.05 26.93
CA ASP A 614 16.86 35.69 27.83
C ASP A 614 15.93 34.64 28.46
N ALA A 615 15.49 33.65 27.68
CA ALA A 615 14.72 32.52 28.20
C ALA A 615 15.52 31.73 29.26
N VAL A 616 16.77 31.35 28.96
CA VAL A 616 17.61 30.59 29.89
C VAL A 616 17.86 31.38 31.18
N ARG A 617 18.11 32.70 31.09
CA ARG A 617 18.29 33.55 32.27
C ARG A 617 17.01 33.74 33.08
N GLY A 618 15.86 33.84 32.41
CA GLY A 618 14.57 34.00 33.09
C GLY A 618 14.11 32.73 33.82
N ILE A 619 14.47 31.56 33.29
CA ILE A 619 14.13 30.25 33.86
C ILE A 619 15.13 29.83 34.94
N ASP A 620 16.41 30.17 34.76
CA ASP A 620 17.54 29.72 35.60
C ASP A 620 17.59 28.19 35.79
N PRO A 621 17.68 27.40 34.69
CA PRO A 621 17.61 25.95 34.78
C PRO A 621 18.88 25.34 35.38
N GLN A 622 18.72 24.27 36.14
CA GLN A 622 19.84 23.48 36.67
C GLN A 622 20.45 22.58 35.60
N GLN A 623 19.69 22.21 34.57
CA GLN A 623 20.14 21.29 33.52
C GLN A 623 19.59 21.67 32.14
N SER A 624 20.47 21.65 31.14
CA SER A 624 20.13 21.86 29.74
C SER A 624 20.33 20.58 28.93
N LEU A 625 19.23 19.96 28.48
CA LEU A 625 19.25 18.69 27.76
C LEU A 625 19.33 18.94 26.26
N VAL A 626 20.50 18.71 25.67
CA VAL A 626 20.74 18.96 24.25
C VAL A 626 20.32 17.75 23.42
N ILE A 627 19.42 17.96 22.44
CA ILE A 627 18.96 16.95 21.50
C ILE A 627 19.33 17.41 20.08
N GLY A 628 20.11 16.59 19.40
CA GLY A 628 20.69 16.86 18.09
C GLY A 628 22.21 16.72 18.11
N GLY A 629 22.79 16.43 16.95
CA GLY A 629 24.24 16.30 16.79
C GLY A 629 24.99 17.64 16.96
N THR A 630 26.32 17.57 17.06
CA THR A 630 27.18 18.76 17.17
C THR A 630 27.11 19.67 15.95
N GLY A 631 26.69 19.16 14.78
CA GLY A 631 26.48 19.97 13.57
C GLY A 631 25.26 20.91 13.63
N VAL A 632 24.29 20.65 14.51
CA VAL A 632 23.04 21.45 14.61
C VAL A 632 22.91 22.20 15.93
N VAL A 633 23.55 21.68 17.00
CA VAL A 633 23.81 22.39 18.25
C VAL A 633 25.25 22.11 18.65
N GLY A 634 26.15 23.04 18.34
CA GLY A 634 27.59 22.92 18.55
C GLY A 634 27.99 22.69 20.00
N GLU A 635 29.17 22.11 20.21
CA GLU A 635 29.63 21.81 21.58
C GLU A 635 29.93 23.09 22.36
N SER A 636 30.44 24.13 21.70
CA SER A 636 30.59 25.47 22.30
C SER A 636 29.26 26.08 22.73
N VAL A 637 28.19 25.84 21.96
CA VAL A 637 26.82 26.26 22.31
C VAL A 637 26.30 25.47 23.51
N ALA A 638 26.50 24.16 23.52
CA ALA A 638 26.09 23.30 24.62
C ALA A 638 26.82 23.67 25.93
N SER A 639 28.15 23.78 25.90
CA SER A 639 28.97 24.09 27.09
C SER A 639 28.69 25.47 27.69
N ALA A 640 28.12 26.40 26.91
CA ALA A 640 27.72 27.72 27.41
C ALA A 640 26.39 27.71 28.18
N LEU A 641 25.66 26.59 28.21
CA LEU A 641 24.37 26.47 28.88
C LEU A 641 24.48 25.83 30.27
N PRO A 642 23.65 26.22 31.25
CA PRO A 642 23.67 25.65 32.59
C PRO A 642 23.47 24.14 32.60
N GLY A 643 24.39 23.41 33.26
CA GLY A 643 24.31 21.96 33.45
C GLY A 643 24.11 21.17 32.16
N ALA A 644 24.70 21.61 31.05
CA ALA A 644 24.40 21.04 29.75
C ALA A 644 24.81 19.58 29.61
N ARG A 645 23.92 18.77 29.04
CA ARG A 645 24.19 17.37 28.69
C ARG A 645 23.51 17.02 27.37
N ARG A 646 24.29 16.55 26.40
CA ARG A 646 23.75 15.99 25.16
C ARG A 646 23.20 14.60 25.41
N ILE A 647 21.93 14.39 25.08
CA ILE A 647 21.20 13.14 25.35
C ILE A 647 20.93 12.31 24.09
N ALA A 648 20.96 12.95 22.91
CA ALA A 648 20.88 12.27 21.61
C ALA A 648 21.49 13.16 20.52
N GLY A 649 22.11 12.57 19.49
CA GLY A 649 22.69 13.30 18.37
C GLY A 649 23.46 12.39 17.42
N GLY A 650 22.73 11.60 16.64
CA GLY A 650 23.29 10.68 15.66
C GLY A 650 23.74 11.36 14.37
N ALA A 651 24.30 10.58 13.45
CA ALA A 651 24.73 11.03 12.14
C ALA A 651 23.57 11.53 11.26
N ASN A 652 22.35 11.09 11.57
CA ASN A 652 21.13 11.52 10.91
C ASN A 652 19.94 11.54 11.88
N ARG A 653 18.79 12.02 11.41
CA ARG A 653 17.55 12.15 12.20
C ARG A 653 16.96 10.81 12.64
N PHE A 654 17.15 9.74 11.87
CA PHE A 654 16.65 8.41 12.21
C PHE A 654 17.44 7.84 13.39
N GLU A 655 18.77 7.97 13.34
CA GLU A 655 19.65 7.61 14.45
C GLU A 655 19.38 8.47 15.69
N THR A 656 19.20 9.79 15.54
CA THR A 656 18.89 10.66 16.69
C THR A 656 17.60 10.25 17.39
N THR A 657 16.55 9.88 16.65
CA THR A 657 15.30 9.40 17.27
C THR A 657 15.47 8.09 18.04
N THR A 658 16.28 7.14 17.54
CA THR A 658 16.49 5.86 18.25
C THR A 658 17.38 6.04 19.48
N GLN A 659 18.41 6.89 19.41
CA GLN A 659 19.20 7.28 20.58
C GLN A 659 18.32 7.97 21.64
N LEU A 660 17.46 8.91 21.24
CA LEU A 660 16.52 9.56 22.15
C LEU A 660 15.57 8.54 22.78
N ALA A 661 14.98 7.64 22.00
CA ALA A 661 14.09 6.60 22.52
C ALA A 661 14.76 5.74 23.61
N ARG A 662 16.02 5.32 23.39
CA ARG A 662 16.80 4.57 24.40
C ARG A 662 17.00 5.39 25.67
N TYR A 663 17.38 6.67 25.53
CA TYR A 663 17.53 7.57 26.66
C TYR A 663 16.23 7.70 27.46
N LEU A 664 15.09 7.91 26.79
CA LEU A 664 13.79 8.08 27.43
C LEU A 664 13.35 6.82 28.19
N VAL A 665 13.58 5.64 27.60
CA VAL A 665 13.26 4.36 28.25
C VAL A 665 14.11 4.14 29.50
N ALA A 666 15.40 4.43 29.41
CA ALA A 666 16.33 4.22 30.52
C ALA A 666 16.15 5.24 31.65
N ASN A 667 15.76 6.49 31.35
CA ASN A 667 15.88 7.60 32.30
C ASN A 667 14.56 8.35 32.58
N GLU A 668 13.58 8.30 31.68
CA GLU A 668 12.40 9.18 31.73
C GLU A 668 11.09 8.41 31.85
N ARG A 669 11.15 7.13 32.25
CA ARG A 669 9.99 6.22 32.43
C ARG A 669 9.17 6.01 31.15
N PHE A 670 9.80 6.16 29.98
CA PHE A 670 9.18 5.74 28.73
C PHE A 670 9.28 4.22 28.58
N ASN A 671 8.41 3.65 27.75
CA ASN A 671 8.48 2.25 27.39
C ASN A 671 8.24 2.05 25.89
N MET A 672 8.69 0.91 25.37
CA MET A 672 8.53 0.50 23.98
C MET A 672 7.35 -0.45 23.78
N GLY A 673 6.46 -0.62 24.76
CA GLY A 673 5.30 -1.50 24.64
C GLY A 673 4.31 -1.02 23.58
N SER A 674 4.24 0.29 23.37
CA SER A 674 3.72 0.90 22.14
C SER A 674 4.78 1.83 21.57
N VAL A 675 4.87 1.92 20.25
CA VAL A 675 5.83 2.79 19.57
C VAL A 675 5.09 3.67 18.57
N TYR A 676 5.40 4.95 18.52
CA TYR A 676 4.87 5.84 17.49
C TYR A 676 5.92 6.02 16.39
N VAL A 677 5.50 5.99 15.13
CA VAL A 677 6.36 6.24 13.98
C VAL A 677 5.80 7.37 13.12
N ALA A 678 6.67 8.23 12.60
CA ALA A 678 6.29 9.32 11.70
C ALA A 678 7.32 9.54 10.59
N SER A 679 6.93 10.24 9.53
CA SER A 679 7.83 10.60 8.43
C SER A 679 8.93 11.55 8.90
N GLY A 680 10.18 11.09 8.77
CA GLY A 680 11.38 11.93 8.92
C GLY A 680 11.74 12.72 7.65
N ASP A 681 10.96 12.57 6.58
CA ASP A 681 11.16 13.29 5.31
C ASP A 681 10.31 14.58 5.27
N THR A 682 9.04 14.52 5.70
CA THR A 682 8.11 15.67 5.65
C THR A 682 7.74 16.25 7.02
N PHE A 683 7.81 15.46 8.09
CA PHE A 683 7.56 15.84 9.50
C PHE A 683 6.17 16.37 9.87
N VAL A 684 5.35 16.80 8.91
CA VAL A 684 4.13 17.57 9.16
C VAL A 684 3.18 16.87 10.13
N ASP A 685 2.92 15.59 9.91
CA ASP A 685 1.98 14.81 10.73
C ASP A 685 2.53 14.53 12.13
N ALA A 686 3.86 14.50 12.31
CA ALA A 686 4.51 14.22 13.59
C ALA A 686 4.27 15.32 14.64
N LEU A 687 4.07 16.56 14.19
CA LEU A 687 4.05 17.74 15.04
C LEU A 687 2.88 17.76 16.04
N ALA A 688 1.75 17.14 15.70
CA ALA A 688 0.59 17.05 16.59
C ALA A 688 0.67 15.88 17.59
N PHE A 689 1.68 15.00 17.49
CA PHE A 689 1.75 13.77 18.27
C PHE A 689 2.48 13.93 19.61
N GLY A 690 3.08 15.09 19.89
CA GLY A 690 3.73 15.38 21.18
C GLY A 690 2.86 15.05 22.40
N PRO A 691 1.62 15.54 22.48
CA PRO A 691 0.70 15.18 23.56
C PRO A 691 0.42 13.67 23.66
N LEU A 692 0.22 13.00 22.52
CA LEU A 692 -0.13 11.58 22.47
C LEU A 692 1.04 10.69 22.91
N THR A 693 2.24 10.96 22.39
CA THR A 693 3.48 10.24 22.72
C THR A 693 3.92 10.50 24.15
N GLY A 694 3.84 11.76 24.60
CA GLY A 694 4.23 12.17 25.94
C GLY A 694 3.28 11.67 27.03
N HIS A 695 1.96 11.76 26.82
CA HIS A 695 0.99 11.25 27.80
C HIS A 695 1.16 9.76 28.06
N ASN A 696 1.31 8.97 27.00
CA ASN A 696 1.47 7.52 27.11
C ASN A 696 2.90 7.10 27.51
N ARG A 697 3.85 8.04 27.54
CA ARG A 697 5.29 7.80 27.72
C ARG A 697 5.81 6.72 26.75
N ASN A 698 5.50 6.90 25.46
CA ASN A 698 6.00 6.07 24.38
C ASN A 698 6.76 6.94 23.37
N PRO A 699 7.94 6.51 22.91
CA PRO A 699 8.77 7.33 22.04
C PRO A 699 8.21 7.42 20.62
N LEU A 700 8.65 8.47 19.92
CA LEU A 700 8.42 8.69 18.50
C LEU A 700 9.71 8.37 17.72
N LEU A 701 9.63 7.44 16.77
CA LEU A 701 10.73 7.10 15.87
C LEU A 701 10.46 7.66 14.47
N PHE A 702 11.51 8.12 13.78
CA PHE A 702 11.38 8.49 12.38
C PHE A 702 11.59 7.30 11.45
N VAL A 703 10.87 7.34 10.34
CA VAL A 703 11.01 6.43 9.20
C VAL A 703 10.96 7.25 7.91
N ARG A 704 11.48 6.71 6.80
CA ARG A 704 11.31 7.35 5.49
C ARG A 704 9.93 7.02 4.92
N SER A 705 9.44 7.83 4.00
CA SER A 705 8.13 7.63 3.36
C SER A 705 7.99 6.28 2.64
N TRP A 706 9.10 5.75 2.10
CA TRP A 706 9.11 4.53 1.27
C TRP A 706 10.11 3.45 1.72
N GLN A 707 10.78 3.66 2.85
CA GLN A 707 11.74 2.68 3.36
C GLN A 707 11.83 2.76 4.87
N LEU A 708 11.80 1.60 5.53
CA LEU A 708 12.20 1.48 6.94
C LEU A 708 13.74 1.61 7.03
N PRO A 709 14.28 2.69 7.63
CA PRO A 709 15.72 2.88 7.77
C PRO A 709 16.34 1.80 8.66
N THR A 710 17.61 1.49 8.44
CA THR A 710 18.32 0.44 9.19
C THR A 710 18.31 0.71 10.69
N GLU A 711 18.49 1.97 11.10
CA GLU A 711 18.53 2.38 12.51
C GLU A 711 17.20 2.07 13.21
N THR A 712 16.08 2.46 12.60
CA THR A 712 14.73 2.21 13.13
C THR A 712 14.37 0.72 13.05
N ARG A 713 14.77 0.02 11.98
CA ARG A 713 14.60 -1.44 11.85
C ARG A 713 15.28 -2.17 13.00
N THR A 714 16.55 -1.88 13.26
CA THR A 714 17.31 -2.50 14.35
C THR A 714 16.68 -2.22 15.70
N GLU A 715 16.19 -1.00 15.94
CA GLU A 715 15.56 -0.64 17.21
C GLU A 715 14.25 -1.40 17.46
N LEU A 716 13.43 -1.58 16.42
CA LEU A 716 12.19 -2.36 16.47
C LEU A 716 12.48 -3.86 16.62
N ALA A 717 13.38 -4.41 15.80
CA ALA A 717 13.72 -5.84 15.81
C ALA A 717 14.25 -6.30 17.18
N ALA A 718 15.12 -5.50 17.80
CA ALA A 718 15.68 -5.80 19.12
C ALA A 718 14.62 -5.88 20.23
N ARG A 719 13.40 -5.41 19.99
CA ARG A 719 12.30 -5.33 20.97
C ARG A 719 10.99 -5.93 20.44
N ALA A 720 11.03 -6.67 19.34
CA ALA A 720 9.84 -7.16 18.64
C ALA A 720 8.84 -7.92 19.56
N THR A 721 9.37 -8.72 20.49
CA THR A 721 8.56 -9.49 21.46
C THR A 721 7.90 -8.62 22.53
N GLY A 722 8.49 -7.46 22.87
CA GLY A 722 7.96 -6.52 23.85
C GLY A 722 7.03 -5.45 23.26
N ILE A 723 7.02 -5.30 21.93
CA ILE A 723 6.17 -4.33 21.23
C ILE A 723 4.78 -4.94 21.00
N ASN A 724 3.76 -4.37 21.65
CA ASN A 724 2.37 -4.76 21.49
C ASN A 724 1.69 -4.04 20.33
N ARG A 725 2.10 -2.79 20.05
CA ARG A 725 1.49 -1.95 19.01
C ARG A 725 2.48 -0.95 18.44
N VAL A 726 2.39 -0.68 17.14
CA VAL A 726 3.04 0.47 16.49
C VAL A 726 1.98 1.39 15.89
N PHE A 727 2.01 2.66 16.27
CA PHE A 727 1.11 3.67 15.74
C PHE A 727 1.80 4.48 14.65
N ILE A 728 1.21 4.51 13.46
CA ILE A 728 1.73 5.25 12.31
C ILE A 728 1.05 6.61 12.25
N ALA A 729 1.82 7.69 12.41
CA ALA A 729 1.35 9.05 12.30
C ALA A 729 1.31 9.49 10.83
N GLY A 730 0.11 9.84 10.36
CA GLY A 730 -0.10 10.36 9.00
C GLY A 730 -0.61 9.32 8.00
N GLY A 731 -1.13 9.84 6.88
CA GLY A 731 -1.69 9.03 5.79
C GLY A 731 -0.63 8.28 4.98
N GLU A 732 -1.06 7.49 3.99
CA GLU A 732 -0.13 6.72 3.15
C GLU A 732 0.76 7.58 2.25
N GLY A 733 0.36 8.82 1.96
CA GLY A 733 1.23 9.80 1.30
C GLY A 733 2.41 10.26 2.17
N ALA A 734 2.26 10.25 3.51
CA ALA A 734 3.35 10.57 4.43
C ALA A 734 4.22 9.35 4.72
N LEU A 735 3.58 8.21 5.01
CA LEU A 735 4.22 6.92 5.25
C LEU A 735 3.48 5.81 4.52
N SER A 736 4.09 5.30 3.45
CA SER A 736 3.47 4.31 2.58
C SER A 736 3.01 3.06 3.31
N GLY A 737 1.99 2.39 2.76
CA GLY A 737 1.61 1.06 3.22
C GLY A 737 2.74 0.03 3.08
N TRP A 738 3.72 0.27 2.20
CA TRP A 738 4.92 -0.57 2.11
C TRP A 738 5.78 -0.48 3.37
N VAL A 739 6.04 0.73 3.87
CA VAL A 739 6.76 0.92 5.13
C VAL A 739 6.00 0.33 6.31
N GLN A 740 4.67 0.46 6.31
CA GLN A 740 3.82 -0.24 7.29
C GLN A 740 4.05 -1.75 7.24
N GLY A 741 4.06 -2.37 6.06
CA GLY A 741 4.37 -3.79 5.91
C GLY A 741 5.79 -4.16 6.34
N GLN A 742 6.79 -3.30 6.08
CA GLN A 742 8.15 -3.52 6.58
C GLN A 742 8.23 -3.48 8.10
N ILE A 743 7.44 -2.63 8.75
CA ILE A 743 7.34 -2.60 10.22
C ILE A 743 6.69 -3.88 10.73
N GLU A 744 5.56 -4.30 10.15
CA GLU A 744 4.91 -5.56 10.55
C GLU A 744 5.84 -6.75 10.40
N TRP A 745 6.55 -6.85 9.27
CA TRP A 745 7.51 -7.92 9.04
C TRP A 745 8.62 -7.95 10.10
N VAL A 746 9.07 -6.80 10.58
CA VAL A 746 10.11 -6.75 11.64
C VAL A 746 9.58 -7.16 13.02
N LEU A 747 8.26 -7.12 13.23
CA LEU A 747 7.62 -7.41 14.51
C LEU A 747 7.00 -8.81 14.61
N GLU A 748 6.92 -9.52 13.49
CA GLU A 748 6.68 -10.96 13.38
C GLU A 748 7.95 -11.74 13.73
#